data_AF-A0A950DFD6-F1
#
_entry.id   AF-A0A950DFD6-F1
#
_cell.length_a   1.000
_cell.length_b   1.000
_cell.length_c   1.000
_cell.angle_alpha   90.00
_cell.angle_beta   90.00
_cell.angle_gamma   90.00
#
_symmetry.space_group_name_H-M   'P 1'
#
loop_
_entity.id
_entity.type
_entity.pdbx_description
1 polymer ?
#
loop_
_entity_poly.entity_id
_entity_poly.type
_entity_poly.pdbx_seq_one_letter_code
_entity_poly.pdbx_strand_id
1 'polypeptide(L)'
;MNSQLRIEMREDGAACSNLMESDRSPQGLRKAPREDGASSSDPSDGPGMRFAFVIHPISEQTKNLMDLDRDGRLRRTWGRADLLRFCAEAHDVLEATSRPMKDGQSKGPRIVDTFAGLVSSTGARAEGRLYEIPMDAQSILAKPEEALELMEQAVTDAIGWGARIVGLGSMTGIIGSHGAFLAERHPIAVTTGNSLTVYATLRNLEHYCESLWIDPAEEEIAVVGIPGSIATAVAALLAPRCRRLVLGARRASPRAIHWAERLGARLEVELPKALAEASIVLTATSSGDCIEPSWLRPGCLVLDVGVPSDVRRATPARDDVLILSAGYARVPAAMPRDSFFLRFYHGIVPSCLGETMVLALENRSDSFSIGRDLDLDRVGEIGRLAESHGFAFAEPLACGLPLSPEARSQFLKVLTRTRPVRSRRSRRCACQAVGGVAGERADGEAIDLAGLAEHAAERHARHINPVLIGLGGPTGLTRTFVRGEGAELIDESGRAYLDFVAGFGSLNLGHNHPEVVAAVASALSQQAPGFLPGSVNPLAAALAEQLVAITPRGLEIVFFTNSGAESIEAALKLARAATGRGGLLSCLGSFHGKTFGALSVTGNRGYQRPFGPLVPDCQAIPYGDLKTLKLALATHQYAAFVVEPIQGEGGMVTPPPCYLAEAHRLCRQAGTLFIADEVQTGLGRTGPLFAVERDGIEPDILTLAKSLGGGLMPLGAMIARRDLWLKAYGSYQTFALHSSTFSGGSLACAAGLATLRVLRDSPALVQAARRGIQLREGLEAIARSCPIIREVRGHGLMLGLEFHELSPTLLTNFKGFGSSGANWWLVPGHEDLLRTIPALYVQSNLLHEHSIYTQVARSNPWVLRVQPPLIVSAAQVERFLEALRATCAEWTFLSDCAEEILSKSAGEMGPR
;
A
#
# COMPACT_ATOMS: atom_id res chain seq x y z
N MET A 1 -5.57 -78.91 -5.99
CA MET A 1 -6.24 -80.13 -6.49
C MET A 1 -7.74 -79.94 -6.28
N ASN A 2 -8.54 -80.15 -7.33
CA ASN A 2 -10.02 -80.20 -7.37
C ASN A 2 -10.75 -78.87 -7.08
N SER A 3 -11.85 -78.46 -7.73
CA SER A 3 -12.71 -78.97 -8.83
C SER A 3 -13.84 -77.92 -8.98
N GLN A 4 -14.03 -77.26 -10.14
CA GLN A 4 -15.10 -77.50 -11.15
C GLN A 4 -16.53 -76.96 -10.87
N LEU A 5 -17.12 -76.42 -11.96
CA LEU A 5 -18.56 -76.27 -12.37
C LEU A 5 -19.31 -75.00 -11.91
N ARG A 6 -19.70 -74.04 -12.78
CA ARG A 6 -20.65 -73.96 -13.95
C ARG A 6 -22.13 -73.78 -13.53
N ILE A 7 -22.72 -72.59 -13.79
CA ILE A 7 -23.68 -72.19 -14.86
C ILE A 7 -25.16 -72.34 -14.42
N GLU A 8 -25.96 -71.26 -14.50
CA GLU A 8 -27.16 -71.15 -15.38
C GLU A 8 -27.80 -69.73 -15.34
N MET A 9 -28.37 -69.35 -16.49
CA MET A 9 -28.98 -68.07 -16.86
C MET A 9 -30.51 -68.20 -17.04
N ARG A 10 -31.18 -67.03 -17.18
CA ARG A 10 -32.46 -66.70 -17.84
C ARG A 10 -33.72 -66.73 -16.97
N GLU A 11 -34.79 -65.97 -17.24
CA GLU A 11 -35.13 -64.73 -17.99
C GLU A 11 -36.59 -64.41 -17.56
N ASP A 12 -36.93 -63.11 -17.46
CA ASP A 12 -38.22 -62.43 -17.71
C ASP A 12 -39.61 -62.97 -17.26
N GLY A 13 -40.40 -62.04 -16.72
CA GLY A 13 -41.87 -62.14 -16.62
C GLY A 13 -42.50 -60.96 -15.88
N ALA A 14 -43.13 -60.04 -16.61
CA ALA A 14 -43.87 -58.87 -16.10
C ALA A 14 -45.30 -59.20 -15.64
N ALA A 15 -45.85 -58.43 -14.67
CA ALA A 15 -47.17 -57.74 -14.75
C ALA A 15 -47.78 -57.32 -13.39
N CYS A 16 -48.23 -56.06 -13.35
CA CYS A 16 -49.49 -55.49 -12.80
C CYS A 16 -50.02 -55.77 -11.36
N SER A 17 -50.06 -54.66 -10.60
CA SER A 17 -51.23 -54.01 -9.95
C SER A 17 -52.00 -54.61 -8.75
N ASN A 18 -52.06 -53.77 -7.70
CA ASN A 18 -53.18 -53.45 -6.78
C ASN A 18 -53.65 -54.45 -5.71
N LEU A 19 -53.65 -53.99 -4.45
CA LEU A 19 -54.78 -53.89 -3.47
C LEU A 19 -54.21 -53.82 -2.03
N MET A 20 -54.31 -52.66 -1.38
CA MET A 20 -55.25 -52.30 -0.30
C MET A 20 -54.90 -52.80 1.12
N GLU A 21 -54.67 -51.80 1.98
CA GLU A 21 -55.02 -51.64 3.40
C GLU A 21 -54.73 -52.76 4.43
N SER A 22 -53.91 -52.43 5.43
CA SER A 22 -54.40 -52.40 6.81
C SER A 22 -53.51 -51.57 7.75
N ASP A 23 -54.24 -50.91 8.64
CA ASP A 23 -53.91 -49.94 9.66
C ASP A 23 -53.14 -50.53 10.86
N ARG A 24 -52.12 -49.82 11.37
CA ARG A 24 -51.90 -49.49 12.79
C ARG A 24 -50.46 -49.03 13.08
N SER A 25 -50.36 -47.83 13.64
CA SER A 25 -49.21 -47.22 14.31
C SER A 25 -48.65 -48.06 15.48
N PRO A 26 -47.41 -47.79 15.92
CA PRO A 26 -47.29 -46.98 17.15
C PRO A 26 -46.22 -45.87 17.11
N GLN A 27 -46.56 -44.77 17.78
CA GLN A 27 -45.72 -43.69 18.31
C GLN A 27 -44.54 -44.27 19.13
N GLY A 28 -43.39 -43.61 19.36
CA GLY A 28 -42.88 -42.28 19.07
C GLY A 28 -41.55 -42.07 19.82
N LEU A 29 -40.72 -41.11 19.40
CA LEU A 29 -39.61 -40.59 20.20
C LEU A 29 -39.53 -39.05 20.00
N ARG A 30 -40.13 -38.39 20.99
CA ARG A 30 -40.05 -37.00 21.51
C ARG A 30 -39.28 -35.93 20.70
N LYS A 31 -40.06 -34.93 20.22
CA LYS A 31 -39.61 -33.55 19.97
C LYS A 31 -39.55 -32.78 21.30
N ALA A 32 -38.49 -32.01 21.53
CA ALA A 32 -38.40 -31.03 22.62
C ALA A 32 -39.26 -29.78 22.31
N PRO A 33 -39.73 -29.02 23.33
CA PRO A 33 -40.85 -28.10 23.20
C PRO A 33 -40.46 -26.75 22.59
N ARG A 34 -41.39 -26.16 21.82
CA ARG A 34 -41.42 -24.74 21.48
C ARG A 34 -42.10 -23.99 22.62
N GLU A 35 -41.41 -23.02 23.22
CA GLU A 35 -42.04 -21.96 24.01
C GLU A 35 -42.24 -20.74 23.11
N ASP A 36 -43.51 -20.43 22.84
CA ASP A 36 -43.94 -19.17 22.24
C ASP A 36 -44.37 -18.21 23.36
N GLY A 37 -43.76 -17.01 23.41
CA GLY A 37 -44.37 -15.84 24.02
C GLY A 37 -43.52 -15.01 25.00
N ALA A 38 -42.69 -14.09 24.48
CA ALA A 38 -42.42 -12.79 25.13
C ALA A 38 -41.83 -11.77 24.15
N SER A 39 -42.57 -10.67 23.97
CA SER A 39 -42.21 -9.30 23.51
C SER A 39 -41.09 -9.07 22.48
N SER A 40 -41.46 -8.34 21.43
CA SER A 40 -40.55 -7.59 20.56
C SER A 40 -39.62 -6.65 21.36
N SER A 41 -38.35 -7.00 21.43
CA SER A 41 -37.25 -6.11 21.79
C SER A 41 -36.26 -6.04 20.64
N ASP A 42 -35.78 -4.83 20.39
CA ASP A 42 -34.73 -4.46 19.43
C ASP A 42 -33.55 -5.47 19.45
N PRO A 43 -32.96 -5.92 18.32
CA PRO A 43 -31.89 -6.94 18.29
C PRO A 43 -30.54 -6.46 18.85
N SER A 44 -30.49 -5.27 19.44
CA SER A 44 -29.27 -4.50 19.69
C SER A 44 -28.61 -4.75 21.07
N ASP A 45 -29.18 -5.57 21.96
CA ASP A 45 -28.75 -5.62 23.38
C ASP A 45 -28.59 -7.03 24.02
N GLY A 46 -28.36 -8.09 23.22
CA GLY A 46 -28.08 -9.45 23.73
C GLY A 46 -26.60 -9.87 23.65
N PRO A 47 -26.07 -10.71 24.58
CA PRO A 47 -24.73 -11.29 24.42
C PRO A 47 -24.71 -12.23 23.21
N GLY A 48 -23.77 -12.01 22.28
CA GLY A 48 -23.63 -12.80 21.05
C GLY A 48 -23.40 -14.30 21.31
N MET A 49 -23.68 -15.15 20.31
CA MET A 49 -23.53 -16.60 20.46
C MET A 49 -22.06 -16.99 20.66
N ARG A 50 -21.82 -17.90 21.61
CA ARG A 50 -20.50 -18.47 21.88
C ARG A 50 -20.21 -19.68 21.01
N PHE A 51 -19.01 -19.75 20.45
CA PHE A 51 -18.48 -20.93 19.74
C PHE A 51 -17.12 -21.33 20.28
N ALA A 52 -16.79 -22.61 20.16
CA ALA A 52 -15.45 -23.12 20.42
C ALA A 52 -14.83 -23.68 19.14
N PHE A 53 -13.51 -23.67 19.05
CA PHE A 53 -12.78 -24.29 17.96
C PHE A 53 -11.65 -25.14 18.55
N VAL A 54 -11.59 -26.41 18.16
CA VAL A 54 -10.59 -27.36 18.68
C VAL A 54 -9.47 -27.53 17.66
N ILE A 55 -8.23 -27.37 18.12
CA ILE A 55 -6.99 -27.47 17.33
C ILE A 55 -5.95 -28.34 18.02
N HIS A 56 -4.86 -28.62 17.31
CA HIS A 56 -3.70 -29.31 17.81
C HIS A 56 -2.41 -28.51 17.57
N PRO A 57 -1.34 -28.71 18.36
CA PRO A 57 -0.03 -28.10 18.17
C PRO A 57 0.53 -28.34 16.76
N ILE A 58 1.25 -27.35 16.28
CA ILE A 58 1.93 -27.33 14.97
C ILE A 58 3.23 -28.15 15.13
N SER A 59 3.32 -29.31 14.49
CA SER A 59 4.56 -30.11 14.47
C SER A 59 5.64 -29.46 13.58
N GLU A 60 6.90 -29.90 13.68
CA GLU A 60 8.01 -29.54 12.76
C GLU A 60 7.62 -29.68 11.27
N GLN A 61 6.68 -30.57 10.93
CA GLN A 61 6.16 -30.79 9.57
C GLN A 61 5.03 -29.82 9.18
N THR A 62 4.43 -29.14 10.16
CA THR A 62 3.37 -28.13 9.98
C THR A 62 3.99 -26.71 9.87
N LYS A 63 5.33 -26.61 9.85
CA LYS A 63 6.10 -25.37 9.60
C LYS A 63 5.60 -24.58 8.40
N ASN A 64 4.98 -25.21 7.40
CA ASN A 64 4.41 -24.54 6.22
C ASN A 64 3.32 -23.50 6.55
N LEU A 65 2.66 -23.57 7.71
CA LEU A 65 1.71 -22.53 8.17
C LEU A 65 2.41 -21.28 8.74
N MET A 66 3.68 -21.41 9.14
CA MET A 66 4.52 -20.34 9.71
C MET A 66 5.70 -19.95 8.81
N ASP A 67 6.03 -20.76 7.80
CA ASP A 67 6.98 -20.46 6.73
C ASP A 67 6.40 -19.50 5.69
N LEU A 68 5.25 -18.87 5.99
CA LEU A 68 4.62 -17.76 5.25
C LEU A 68 5.49 -16.48 5.20
N ASP A 69 6.78 -16.58 5.48
CA ASP A 69 7.77 -15.53 5.15
C ASP A 69 9.21 -16.05 5.01
N ARG A 70 9.41 -17.38 4.91
CA ARG A 70 10.74 -17.99 4.78
C ARG A 70 11.03 -18.38 3.34
N ASP A 71 11.13 -17.34 2.50
CA ASP A 71 12.14 -17.19 1.44
C ASP A 71 11.85 -16.00 0.52
N GLY A 72 11.34 -14.90 1.09
CA GLY A 72 11.30 -13.59 0.45
C GLY A 72 12.69 -12.95 0.27
N ARG A 73 13.68 -13.71 -0.24
CA ARG A 73 14.92 -13.16 -0.79
C ARG A 73 14.59 -12.34 -2.02
N LEU A 74 14.18 -11.08 -1.80
CA LEU A 74 14.22 -9.89 -2.65
C LEU A 74 12.95 -9.01 -2.48
N ARG A 75 12.69 -8.54 -1.26
CA ARG A 75 12.04 -7.23 -1.08
C ARG A 75 12.93 -6.30 -0.27
N ARG A 76 14.06 -5.93 -0.88
CA ARG A 76 14.61 -4.58 -0.70
C ARG A 76 13.48 -3.63 -1.08
N THR A 77 12.96 -2.85 -0.15
CA THR A 77 13.33 -1.43 0.06
C THR A 77 12.22 -0.80 0.91
N TRP A 78 12.49 -0.69 2.22
CA TRP A 78 11.90 0.25 3.16
C TRP A 78 10.39 0.11 3.41
N GLY A 79 10.06 -0.59 4.49
CA GLY A 79 8.71 -0.62 5.06
C GLY A 79 8.79 -0.94 6.54
N ARG A 80 7.90 -0.31 7.32
CA ARG A 80 7.61 -0.62 8.72
C ARG A 80 7.48 -2.13 8.92
N ALA A 81 8.49 -2.75 9.53
CA ALA A 81 8.40 -4.06 10.15
C ALA A 81 9.65 -4.27 11.01
N ASP A 82 9.64 -3.73 12.23
CA ASP A 82 10.47 -4.30 13.30
C ASP A 82 9.73 -4.41 14.64
N LEU A 83 8.42 -4.14 14.67
CA LEU A 83 7.59 -4.58 15.80
C LEU A 83 7.40 -6.10 15.77
N LEU A 84 7.35 -6.71 14.59
CA LEU A 84 7.15 -8.14 14.42
C LEU A 84 8.44 -8.95 14.59
N ARG A 85 9.61 -8.41 14.24
CA ARG A 85 10.90 -9.04 14.59
C ARG A 85 11.19 -8.89 16.08
N PHE A 86 10.84 -7.76 16.66
CA PHE A 86 10.89 -7.57 18.11
C PHE A 86 9.94 -8.51 18.85
N CYS A 87 8.72 -8.74 18.35
CA CYS A 87 7.80 -9.74 18.91
C CYS A 87 8.25 -11.17 18.64
N ALA A 88 8.87 -11.48 17.49
CA ALA A 88 9.39 -12.81 17.16
C ALA A 88 10.67 -13.12 17.95
N GLU A 89 11.57 -12.16 18.14
CA GLU A 89 12.75 -12.30 18.99
C GLU A 89 12.38 -12.25 20.48
N ALA A 90 11.38 -11.46 20.89
CA ALA A 90 10.79 -11.57 22.22
C ALA A 90 10.06 -12.91 22.42
N HIS A 91 9.49 -13.49 21.35
CA HIS A 91 8.88 -14.83 21.38
C HIS A 91 9.94 -15.93 21.41
N ASP A 92 11.04 -15.80 20.68
CA ASP A 92 12.20 -16.71 20.71
C ASP A 92 12.96 -16.58 22.04
N VAL A 93 12.99 -15.39 22.66
CA VAL A 93 13.46 -15.16 24.03
C VAL A 93 12.45 -15.69 25.05
N LEU A 94 11.14 -15.60 24.79
CA LEU A 94 10.09 -16.25 25.58
C LEU A 94 10.11 -17.77 25.42
N GLU A 95 10.53 -18.33 24.29
CA GLU A 95 10.75 -19.76 24.03
C GLU A 95 12.06 -20.23 24.67
N ALA A 96 13.14 -19.44 24.56
CA ALA A 96 14.40 -19.70 25.25
C ALA A 96 14.26 -19.60 26.78
N THR A 97 13.27 -18.82 27.27
CA THR A 97 12.85 -18.79 28.68
C THR A 97 11.68 -19.75 28.98
N SER A 98 11.04 -20.33 27.97
CA SER A 98 10.08 -21.43 28.12
C SER A 98 10.85 -22.71 28.34
N ARG A 99 10.97 -23.05 29.62
CA ARG A 99 11.61 -24.27 30.10
C ARG A 99 11.19 -25.49 29.26
N PRO A 100 12.09 -26.46 28.99
CA PRO A 100 11.65 -27.79 28.57
C PRO A 100 10.60 -28.27 29.57
N MET A 101 9.52 -28.91 29.07
CA MET A 101 8.47 -29.48 29.90
C MET A 101 9.10 -30.18 31.11
N LYS A 102 8.98 -29.57 32.29
CA LYS A 102 9.24 -30.27 33.54
C LYS A 102 8.12 -31.28 33.68
N ASP A 103 8.47 -32.54 33.95
CA ASP A 103 7.54 -33.57 34.36
C ASP A 103 6.55 -32.99 35.38
N GLY A 104 5.26 -32.87 35.00
CA GLY A 104 4.19 -32.48 35.90
C GLY A 104 3.26 -31.31 35.53
N GLN A 105 3.15 -30.85 34.27
CA GLN A 105 2.08 -29.92 33.86
C GLN A 105 0.98 -30.58 32.99
N SER A 106 -0.26 -30.10 33.19
CA SER A 106 -1.57 -30.67 32.80
C SER A 106 -1.61 -31.51 31.52
N LYS A 107 -2.17 -32.73 31.61
CA LYS A 107 -2.47 -33.63 30.49
C LYS A 107 -3.69 -33.20 29.63
N GLY A 108 -4.43 -32.16 30.02
CA GLY A 108 -5.72 -31.79 29.39
C GLY A 108 -5.65 -30.64 28.37
N PRO A 109 -6.76 -30.34 27.67
CA PRO A 109 -6.87 -29.24 26.71
C PRO A 109 -6.58 -27.86 27.32
N ARG A 110 -6.07 -26.92 26.52
CA ARG A 110 -5.70 -25.55 26.94
C ARG A 110 -6.33 -24.50 26.05
N ILE A 111 -6.76 -23.37 26.63
CA ILE A 111 -7.24 -22.21 25.86
C ILE A 111 -6.05 -21.40 25.39
N VAL A 112 -5.91 -21.21 24.08
CA VAL A 112 -4.76 -20.53 23.47
C VAL A 112 -5.11 -19.19 22.83
N ASP A 113 -6.39 -18.94 22.53
CA ASP A 113 -6.88 -17.62 22.10
C ASP A 113 -8.37 -17.45 22.43
N THR A 114 -8.80 -16.18 22.52
CA THR A 114 -10.21 -15.80 22.72
C THR A 114 -10.60 -14.72 21.71
N PHE A 115 -11.60 -15.03 20.89
CA PHE A 115 -12.19 -14.11 19.93
C PHE A 115 -13.31 -13.32 20.62
N ALA A 116 -12.94 -12.29 21.37
CA ALA A 116 -13.90 -11.44 22.07
C ALA A 116 -14.55 -10.41 21.12
N GLY A 117 -15.87 -10.26 21.21
CA GLY A 117 -16.59 -9.16 20.57
C GLY A 117 -16.62 -9.18 19.04
N LEU A 118 -16.67 -10.37 18.40
CA LEU A 118 -16.76 -10.42 16.94
C LEU A 118 -18.05 -9.76 16.46
N VAL A 119 -17.93 -8.77 15.57
CA VAL A 119 -19.05 -8.10 14.92
C VAL A 119 -18.88 -8.19 13.40
N SER A 120 -19.85 -8.79 12.72
CA SER A 120 -19.86 -8.89 11.27
C SER A 120 -20.39 -7.62 10.59
N SER A 121 -20.30 -7.55 9.26
CA SER A 121 -20.86 -6.43 8.46
C SER A 121 -22.38 -6.25 8.63
N THR A 122 -23.10 -7.30 9.04
CA THR A 122 -24.55 -7.24 9.29
C THR A 122 -24.90 -6.77 10.70
N GLY A 123 -23.89 -6.50 11.54
CA GLY A 123 -24.07 -6.17 12.96
C GLY A 123 -24.25 -7.39 13.87
N ALA A 124 -24.31 -8.61 13.30
CA ALA A 124 -24.40 -9.84 14.08
C ALA A 124 -23.14 -10.05 14.94
N ARG A 125 -23.32 -10.61 16.15
CA ARG A 125 -22.28 -10.73 17.17
C ARG A 125 -22.01 -12.17 17.58
N ALA A 126 -20.75 -12.50 17.77
CA ALA A 126 -20.32 -13.80 18.30
C ALA A 126 -19.09 -13.66 19.22
N GLU A 127 -18.85 -14.68 20.04
CA GLU A 127 -17.66 -14.79 20.89
C GLU A 127 -17.07 -16.19 20.73
N GLY A 128 -15.75 -16.30 20.61
CA GLY A 128 -15.08 -17.56 20.31
C GLY A 128 -13.97 -17.92 21.30
N ARG A 129 -13.71 -19.21 21.51
CA ARG A 129 -12.50 -19.70 22.18
C ARG A 129 -11.79 -20.78 21.39
N LEU A 130 -10.46 -20.71 21.35
CA LEU A 130 -9.60 -21.68 20.71
C LEU A 130 -9.04 -22.65 21.76
N TYR A 131 -9.36 -23.93 21.63
CA TYR A 131 -8.93 -25.00 22.52
C TYR A 131 -7.89 -25.86 21.82
N GLU A 132 -6.69 -25.95 22.39
CA GLU A 132 -5.61 -26.79 21.92
C GLU A 132 -5.57 -28.11 22.71
N ILE A 133 -5.60 -29.25 22.02
CA ILE A 133 -5.28 -30.56 22.62
C ILE A 133 -3.77 -30.81 22.56
N PRO A 134 -3.10 -31.27 23.62
CA PRO A 134 -1.64 -31.39 23.67
C PRO A 134 -1.08 -32.62 22.90
N MET A 135 -1.50 -32.81 21.66
CA MET A 135 -1.05 -33.90 20.78
C MET A 135 -0.80 -33.36 19.37
N ASP A 136 0.35 -33.61 18.78
CA ASP A 136 0.60 -33.23 17.38
C ASP A 136 -0.07 -34.19 16.37
N ALA A 137 -0.06 -33.85 15.09
CA ALA A 137 -0.72 -34.63 14.03
C ALA A 137 -0.26 -36.10 13.97
N GLN A 138 1.02 -36.39 14.24
CA GLN A 138 1.55 -37.75 14.24
C GLN A 138 1.08 -38.55 15.46
N SER A 139 1.10 -37.94 16.63
CA SER A 139 0.62 -38.54 17.88
C SER A 139 -0.87 -38.85 17.80
N ILE A 140 -1.64 -37.93 17.21
CA ILE A 140 -3.07 -38.07 16.94
C ILE A 140 -3.36 -39.29 16.04
N LEU A 141 -2.57 -39.50 14.99
CA LEU A 141 -2.68 -40.68 14.11
C LEU A 141 -2.23 -41.98 14.77
N ALA A 142 -1.20 -41.92 15.60
CA ALA A 142 -0.66 -43.08 16.31
C ALA A 142 -1.58 -43.54 17.45
N LYS A 143 -2.29 -42.62 18.09
CA LYS A 143 -3.16 -42.87 19.24
C LYS A 143 -4.51 -42.15 19.12
N PRO A 144 -5.37 -42.59 18.19
CA PRO A 144 -6.64 -41.92 17.91
C PRO A 144 -7.62 -41.96 19.09
N GLU A 145 -7.56 -42.99 19.94
CA GLU A 145 -8.43 -43.12 21.13
C GLU A 145 -8.09 -42.05 22.18
N GLU A 146 -6.80 -41.84 22.47
CA GLU A 146 -6.32 -40.79 23.41
C GLU A 146 -6.67 -39.38 22.89
N ALA A 147 -6.57 -39.16 21.57
CA ALA A 147 -6.97 -37.90 20.96
C ALA A 147 -8.48 -37.63 21.08
N LEU A 148 -9.31 -38.66 20.92
CA LEU A 148 -10.76 -38.55 21.09
C LEU A 148 -11.14 -38.19 22.53
N GLU A 149 -10.49 -38.79 23.53
CA GLU A 149 -10.72 -38.44 24.95
C GLU A 149 -10.39 -36.97 25.25
N LEU A 150 -9.28 -36.46 24.73
CA LEU A 150 -8.90 -35.05 24.89
C LEU A 150 -9.85 -34.11 24.14
N MET A 151 -10.35 -34.51 22.97
CA MET A 151 -11.36 -33.76 22.24
C MET A 151 -12.71 -33.73 22.97
N GLU A 152 -13.16 -34.86 23.54
CA GLU A 152 -14.37 -34.93 24.38
C GLU A 152 -14.22 -34.03 25.62
N GLN A 153 -13.02 -33.97 26.23
CA GLN A 153 -12.72 -33.05 27.33
C GLN A 153 -12.81 -31.58 26.89
N ALA A 154 -12.21 -31.22 25.74
CA ALA A 154 -12.27 -29.86 25.21
C ALA A 154 -13.71 -29.41 24.90
N VAL A 155 -14.51 -30.33 24.34
CA VAL A 155 -15.94 -30.12 24.07
C VAL A 155 -16.71 -29.92 25.37
N THR A 156 -16.42 -30.71 26.40
CA THR A 156 -17.05 -30.57 27.73
C THR A 156 -16.74 -29.22 28.36
N ASP A 157 -15.49 -28.77 28.28
CA ASP A 157 -15.06 -27.46 28.78
C ASP A 157 -15.71 -26.31 27.98
N ALA A 158 -15.88 -26.48 26.67
CA ALA A 158 -16.58 -25.53 25.82
C ALA A 158 -18.08 -25.42 26.16
N ILE A 159 -18.75 -26.55 26.40
CA ILE A 159 -20.15 -26.60 26.87
C ILE A 159 -20.27 -25.89 28.22
N GLY A 160 -19.35 -26.15 29.15
CA GLY A 160 -19.31 -25.48 30.46
C GLY A 160 -19.13 -23.97 30.36
N TRP A 161 -18.44 -23.47 29.33
CA TRP A 161 -18.32 -22.04 29.03
C TRP A 161 -19.56 -21.45 28.32
N GLY A 162 -20.49 -22.29 27.87
CA GLY A 162 -21.71 -21.88 27.18
C GLY A 162 -21.56 -21.79 25.65
N ALA A 163 -20.55 -22.45 25.07
CA ALA A 163 -20.49 -22.60 23.62
C ALA A 163 -21.71 -23.39 23.12
N ARG A 164 -22.28 -22.96 22.00
CA ARG A 164 -23.42 -23.63 21.35
C ARG A 164 -23.03 -24.37 20.07
N ILE A 165 -21.83 -24.13 19.56
CA ILE A 165 -21.24 -24.86 18.43
C ILE A 165 -19.74 -25.04 18.63
N VAL A 166 -19.22 -26.20 18.20
CA VAL A 166 -17.80 -26.54 18.20
C VAL A 166 -17.34 -26.80 16.77
N GLY A 167 -16.32 -26.07 16.33
CA GLY A 167 -15.61 -26.36 15.09
C GLY A 167 -14.41 -27.27 15.31
N LEU A 168 -14.14 -28.13 14.33
CA LEU A 168 -13.02 -29.07 14.30
C LEU A 168 -12.09 -28.73 13.13
N GLY A 169 -10.80 -28.57 13.40
CA GLY A 169 -9.78 -28.25 12.40
C GLY A 169 -8.84 -29.41 12.08
N SER A 170 -8.42 -29.51 10.81
CA SER A 170 -7.37 -30.44 10.34
C SER A 170 -7.59 -31.89 10.84
N MET A 171 -6.61 -32.48 11.53
CA MET A 171 -6.64 -33.87 11.98
C MET A 171 -7.75 -34.17 12.99
N THR A 172 -8.20 -33.18 13.75
CA THR A 172 -9.30 -33.32 14.73
C THR A 172 -10.67 -33.49 14.06
N GLY A 173 -10.84 -33.05 12.81
CA GLY A 173 -12.06 -33.32 12.04
C GLY A 173 -12.09 -34.74 11.46
N ILE A 174 -10.93 -35.35 11.22
CA ILE A 174 -10.81 -36.66 10.55
C ILE A 174 -11.04 -37.80 11.54
N ILE A 175 -10.55 -37.64 12.77
CA ILE A 175 -10.71 -38.59 13.86
C ILE A 175 -12.09 -38.37 14.51
N GLY A 176 -12.83 -39.46 14.71
CA GLY A 176 -14.25 -39.38 15.10
C GLY A 176 -15.23 -39.31 13.91
N SER A 177 -14.88 -39.91 12.78
CA SER A 177 -15.80 -40.07 11.63
C SER A 177 -16.34 -38.76 11.06
N HIS A 178 -15.48 -37.77 10.83
CA HIS A 178 -15.88 -36.48 10.21
C HIS A 178 -16.86 -35.70 11.09
N GLY A 179 -16.56 -35.62 12.39
CA GLY A 179 -17.37 -34.94 13.41
C GLY A 179 -18.61 -35.71 13.89
N ALA A 180 -18.97 -36.83 13.25
CA ALA A 180 -20.16 -37.62 13.62
C ALA A 180 -20.06 -38.20 15.04
N PHE A 181 -18.88 -38.67 15.44
CA PHE A 181 -18.65 -39.24 16.77
C PHE A 181 -18.95 -38.25 17.90
N LEU A 182 -18.49 -37.01 17.78
CA LEU A 182 -18.73 -35.97 18.79
C LEU A 182 -20.17 -35.46 18.75
N ALA A 183 -20.75 -35.33 17.55
CA ALA A 183 -22.14 -34.89 17.37
C ALA A 183 -23.17 -35.88 17.95
N GLU A 184 -22.87 -37.18 17.97
CA GLU A 184 -23.74 -38.21 18.54
C GLU A 184 -23.65 -38.30 20.08
N ARG A 185 -22.54 -37.88 20.67
CA ARG A 185 -22.21 -38.09 22.09
C ARG A 185 -22.41 -36.85 22.96
N HIS A 186 -22.36 -35.66 22.39
CA HIS A 186 -22.52 -34.40 23.11
C HIS A 186 -23.72 -33.61 22.57
N PRO A 187 -24.46 -32.90 23.44
CA PRO A 187 -25.64 -32.13 23.03
C PRO A 187 -25.30 -30.79 22.35
N ILE A 188 -24.09 -30.64 21.78
CA ILE A 188 -23.59 -29.42 21.14
C ILE A 188 -23.51 -29.61 19.61
N ALA A 189 -23.78 -28.55 18.86
CA ALA A 189 -23.60 -28.58 17.42
C ALA A 189 -22.11 -28.73 17.06
N VAL A 190 -21.82 -29.50 16.03
CA VAL A 190 -20.44 -29.74 15.56
C VAL A 190 -20.32 -29.34 14.10
N THR A 191 -19.19 -28.74 13.72
CA THR A 191 -18.81 -28.56 12.32
C THR A 191 -17.36 -28.96 12.05
N THR A 192 -17.11 -29.53 10.87
CA THR A 192 -15.75 -29.78 10.35
C THR A 192 -15.23 -28.64 9.46
N GLY A 193 -16.09 -27.70 9.06
CA GLY A 193 -15.69 -26.58 8.22
C GLY A 193 -15.46 -26.90 6.74
N ASN A 194 -15.77 -28.13 6.32
CA ASN A 194 -15.50 -28.58 4.96
C ASN A 194 -16.33 -27.85 3.90
N SER A 195 -17.58 -27.47 4.18
CA SER A 195 -18.45 -26.82 3.21
C SER A 195 -17.97 -25.42 2.82
N LEU A 196 -17.60 -24.58 3.77
CA LEU A 196 -17.03 -23.26 3.46
C LEU A 196 -15.67 -23.38 2.79
N THR A 197 -14.90 -24.42 3.12
CA THR A 197 -13.62 -24.71 2.46
C THR A 197 -13.82 -25.07 0.98
N VAL A 198 -14.83 -25.88 0.64
CA VAL A 198 -15.22 -26.17 -0.75
C VAL A 198 -15.67 -24.89 -1.46
N TYR A 199 -16.50 -24.07 -0.81
CA TYR A 199 -16.96 -22.80 -1.39
C TYR A 199 -15.78 -21.86 -1.69
N ALA A 200 -14.88 -21.66 -0.72
CA ALA A 200 -13.69 -20.82 -0.86
C ALA A 200 -12.79 -21.31 -2.01
N THR A 201 -12.62 -22.63 -2.16
CA THR A 201 -11.84 -23.22 -3.26
C THR A 201 -12.44 -22.88 -4.62
N LEU A 202 -13.76 -22.97 -4.77
CA LEU A 202 -14.45 -22.68 -6.02
C LEU A 202 -14.45 -21.18 -6.34
N ARG A 203 -14.62 -20.30 -5.34
CA ARG A 203 -14.53 -18.84 -5.53
C ARG A 203 -13.12 -18.40 -5.91
N ASN A 204 -12.10 -18.98 -5.30
CA ASN A 204 -10.70 -18.79 -5.70
C ASN A 204 -10.51 -19.21 -7.16
N LEU A 205 -10.97 -20.41 -7.54
CA LEU A 205 -10.86 -20.90 -8.91
C LEU A 205 -11.51 -19.94 -9.93
N GLU A 206 -12.75 -19.51 -9.68
CA GLU A 206 -13.47 -18.57 -10.54
C GLU A 206 -12.69 -17.26 -10.72
N HIS A 207 -12.26 -16.65 -9.61
CA HIS A 207 -11.50 -15.40 -9.63
C HIS A 207 -10.20 -15.52 -10.43
N TYR A 208 -9.43 -16.59 -10.22
CA TYR A 208 -8.17 -16.77 -10.93
C TYR A 208 -8.37 -17.08 -12.40
N CYS A 209 -9.35 -17.92 -12.74
CA CYS A 209 -9.67 -18.20 -14.12
C CYS A 209 -10.08 -16.93 -14.88
N GLU A 210 -10.93 -16.08 -14.29
CA GLU A 210 -11.28 -14.77 -14.87
C GLU A 210 -10.05 -13.87 -15.03
N SER A 211 -9.25 -13.71 -13.97
CA SER A 211 -8.08 -12.81 -13.96
C SER A 211 -6.93 -13.26 -14.89
N LEU A 212 -6.91 -14.55 -15.25
CA LEU A 212 -5.91 -15.18 -16.12
C LEU A 212 -6.45 -15.48 -17.52
N TRP A 213 -7.71 -15.13 -17.81
CA TRP A 213 -8.40 -15.43 -19.07
C TRP A 213 -8.42 -16.93 -19.42
N ILE A 214 -8.53 -17.77 -18.39
CA ILE A 214 -8.70 -19.22 -18.50
C ILE A 214 -10.20 -19.50 -18.42
N ASP A 215 -10.75 -20.20 -19.40
CA ASP A 215 -12.13 -20.67 -19.36
C ASP A 215 -12.17 -22.11 -18.84
N PRO A 216 -12.59 -22.39 -17.59
CA PRO A 216 -12.61 -23.74 -17.04
C PRO A 216 -13.40 -24.74 -17.89
N ALA A 217 -14.39 -24.26 -18.65
CA ALA A 217 -15.22 -25.10 -19.52
C ALA A 217 -14.43 -25.70 -20.69
N GLU A 218 -13.26 -25.15 -21.03
CA GLU A 218 -12.38 -25.62 -22.10
C GLU A 218 -11.19 -26.43 -21.58
N GLU A 219 -11.00 -26.50 -20.26
CA GLU A 219 -9.84 -27.11 -19.62
C GLU A 219 -10.07 -28.56 -19.17
N GLU A 220 -8.96 -29.30 -19.09
CA GLU A 220 -8.91 -30.55 -18.32
C GLU A 220 -8.52 -30.23 -16.87
N ILE A 221 -9.38 -30.60 -15.93
CA ILE A 221 -9.22 -30.32 -14.50
C ILE A 221 -8.97 -31.62 -13.76
N ALA A 222 -7.90 -31.68 -12.97
CA ALA A 222 -7.61 -32.79 -12.06
C ALA A 222 -8.00 -32.43 -10.62
N VAL A 223 -8.75 -33.31 -9.96
CA VAL A 223 -9.09 -33.19 -8.54
C VAL A 223 -8.44 -34.34 -7.77
N VAL A 224 -7.48 -34.01 -6.90
CA VAL A 224 -6.68 -34.96 -6.12
C VAL A 224 -7.19 -35.06 -4.70
N GLY A 225 -7.30 -36.29 -4.18
CA GLY A 225 -7.76 -36.55 -2.81
C GLY A 225 -9.04 -37.38 -2.72
N ILE A 226 -9.51 -37.96 -3.82
CA ILE A 226 -10.70 -38.81 -3.84
C ILE A 226 -10.43 -40.12 -3.06
N PRO A 227 -11.35 -40.58 -2.18
CA PRO A 227 -12.74 -40.14 -1.98
C PRO A 227 -12.97 -39.22 -0.75
N GLY A 228 -12.04 -38.32 -0.44
CA GLY A 228 -12.18 -37.34 0.66
C GLY A 228 -13.36 -36.38 0.46
N SER A 229 -13.91 -35.85 1.55
CA SER A 229 -15.14 -35.02 1.55
C SER A 229 -15.00 -33.76 0.68
N ILE A 230 -13.95 -32.97 0.90
CA ILE A 230 -13.67 -31.73 0.15
C ILE A 230 -13.43 -32.05 -1.34
N ALA A 231 -12.50 -32.96 -1.65
CA ALA A 231 -12.18 -33.34 -3.02
C ALA A 231 -13.40 -33.86 -3.79
N THR A 232 -14.25 -34.66 -3.14
CA THR A 232 -15.46 -35.22 -3.75
C THR A 232 -16.51 -34.14 -4.03
N ALA A 233 -16.74 -33.21 -3.11
CA ALA A 233 -17.68 -32.11 -3.29
C ALA A 233 -17.21 -31.12 -4.37
N VAL A 234 -15.92 -30.77 -4.38
CA VAL A 234 -15.31 -29.95 -5.44
C VAL A 234 -15.46 -30.63 -6.81
N ALA A 235 -15.15 -31.92 -6.90
CA ALA A 235 -15.32 -32.70 -8.14
C ALA A 235 -16.77 -32.72 -8.63
N ALA A 236 -17.74 -32.91 -7.73
CA ALA A 236 -19.16 -32.93 -8.08
C ALA A 236 -19.66 -31.57 -8.59
N LEU A 237 -19.22 -30.46 -7.97
CA LEU A 237 -19.59 -29.09 -8.38
C LEU A 237 -18.89 -28.64 -9.67
N LEU A 238 -17.73 -29.20 -10.00
CA LEU A 238 -16.97 -28.87 -11.22
C LEU A 238 -17.28 -29.76 -12.42
N ALA A 239 -17.73 -31.00 -12.21
CA ALA A 239 -18.09 -31.92 -13.30
C ALA A 239 -18.97 -31.27 -14.40
N PRO A 240 -20.03 -30.49 -14.10
CA PRO A 240 -20.83 -29.84 -15.14
C PRO A 240 -20.19 -28.58 -15.76
N ARG A 241 -19.05 -28.11 -15.24
CA ARG A 241 -18.43 -26.81 -15.59
C ARG A 241 -17.05 -26.93 -16.26
N CYS A 242 -16.62 -28.14 -16.58
CA CYS A 242 -15.30 -28.40 -17.19
C CYS A 242 -15.40 -29.33 -18.41
N ARG A 243 -14.40 -29.27 -19.30
CA ARG A 243 -14.37 -30.11 -20.51
C ARG A 243 -14.13 -31.59 -20.20
N ARG A 244 -13.20 -31.84 -19.28
CA ARG A 244 -12.83 -33.19 -18.84
C ARG A 244 -12.37 -33.14 -17.40
N LEU A 245 -12.93 -34.04 -16.58
CA LEU A 245 -12.58 -34.18 -15.17
C LEU A 245 -11.74 -35.44 -14.95
N VAL A 246 -10.63 -35.31 -14.25
CA VAL A 246 -9.75 -36.42 -13.83
C VAL A 246 -9.77 -36.49 -12.30
N LEU A 247 -10.06 -37.67 -11.75
CA LEU A 247 -10.10 -37.92 -10.32
C LEU A 247 -8.82 -38.64 -9.89
N GLY A 248 -7.97 -37.96 -9.13
CA GLY A 248 -6.75 -38.51 -8.55
C GLY A 248 -7.02 -39.20 -7.21
N ALA A 249 -6.79 -40.51 -7.14
CA ALA A 249 -7.00 -41.30 -5.93
C ALA A 249 -5.76 -42.15 -5.59
N ARG A 250 -5.48 -42.35 -4.29
CA ARG A 250 -4.37 -43.23 -3.85
C ARG A 250 -4.58 -44.71 -4.23
N ARG A 251 -5.84 -45.13 -4.37
CA ARG A 251 -6.24 -46.50 -4.76
C ARG A 251 -7.64 -46.47 -5.37
N ALA A 252 -7.93 -47.43 -6.25
CA ALA A 252 -9.25 -47.64 -6.84
C ALA A 252 -10.23 -48.28 -5.84
N SER A 253 -10.56 -47.56 -4.76
CA SER A 253 -11.57 -48.02 -3.80
C SER A 253 -12.97 -48.05 -4.44
N PRO A 254 -13.90 -48.92 -3.98
CA PRO A 254 -15.27 -48.97 -4.51
C PRO A 254 -15.97 -47.60 -4.55
N ARG A 255 -15.71 -46.76 -3.54
CA ARG A 255 -16.23 -45.40 -3.46
C ARG A 255 -15.61 -44.45 -4.49
N ALA A 256 -14.32 -44.57 -4.78
CA ALA A 256 -13.66 -43.78 -5.81
C ALA A 256 -14.15 -44.16 -7.22
N ILE A 257 -14.36 -45.46 -7.47
CA ILE A 257 -14.95 -45.97 -8.71
C ILE A 257 -16.38 -45.43 -8.88
N HIS A 258 -17.20 -45.54 -7.83
CA HIS A 258 -18.57 -45.02 -7.82
C HIS A 258 -18.64 -43.54 -8.20
N TRP A 259 -17.78 -42.70 -7.61
CA TRP A 259 -17.76 -41.27 -7.91
C TRP A 259 -17.24 -40.95 -9.31
N ALA A 260 -16.27 -41.72 -9.81
CA ALA A 260 -15.80 -41.58 -11.19
C ALA A 260 -16.91 -41.91 -12.21
N GLU A 261 -17.64 -43.01 -11.99
CA GLU A 261 -18.79 -43.39 -12.83
C GLU A 261 -19.91 -42.35 -12.75
N ARG A 262 -20.27 -41.92 -11.53
CA ARG A 262 -21.34 -40.95 -11.29
C ARG A 262 -21.08 -39.59 -11.94
N LEU A 263 -19.83 -39.14 -11.94
CA LEU A 263 -19.43 -37.84 -12.49
C LEU A 263 -19.00 -37.90 -13.96
N GLY A 264 -18.96 -39.09 -14.57
CA GLY A 264 -18.42 -39.27 -15.92
C GLY A 264 -16.93 -38.90 -16.02
N ALA A 265 -16.18 -39.08 -14.94
CA ALA A 265 -14.79 -38.63 -14.81
C ALA A 265 -13.79 -39.80 -14.97
N ARG A 266 -12.58 -39.50 -15.45
CA ARG A 266 -11.49 -40.50 -15.54
C ARG A 266 -10.89 -40.70 -14.14
N LEU A 267 -11.03 -41.89 -13.56
CA LEU A 267 -10.30 -42.25 -12.35
C LEU A 267 -8.85 -42.58 -12.70
N GLU A 268 -7.90 -41.93 -12.03
CA GLU A 268 -6.47 -42.19 -12.21
C GLU A 268 -5.82 -42.43 -10.84
N VAL A 269 -5.12 -43.57 -10.73
CA VAL A 269 -4.42 -43.97 -9.50
C VAL A 269 -2.92 -43.64 -9.56
N GLU A 270 -2.40 -43.39 -10.76
CA GLU A 270 -1.05 -42.86 -10.97
C GLU A 270 -1.10 -41.33 -11.04
N LEU A 271 -0.94 -40.66 -9.89
CA LEU A 271 -0.99 -39.19 -9.80
C LEU A 271 -0.10 -38.46 -10.85
N PRO A 272 1.14 -38.90 -11.16
CA PRO A 272 1.94 -38.23 -12.20
C PRO A 272 1.25 -38.18 -13.55
N LYS A 273 0.52 -39.24 -13.92
CA LYS A 273 -0.22 -39.34 -15.18
C LYS A 273 -1.47 -38.46 -15.16
N ALA A 274 -2.15 -38.37 -14.01
CA ALA A 274 -3.30 -37.47 -13.84
C ALA A 274 -2.92 -35.99 -13.99
N LEU A 275 -1.73 -35.61 -13.50
CA LEU A 275 -1.28 -34.23 -13.41
C LEU A 275 -0.54 -33.74 -14.66
N ALA A 276 0.06 -34.65 -15.45
CA ALA A 276 0.79 -34.30 -16.66
C ALA A 276 -0.09 -33.66 -17.76
N GLU A 277 -1.39 -33.99 -17.79
CA GLU A 277 -2.33 -33.53 -18.81
C GLU A 277 -3.22 -32.36 -18.32
N ALA A 278 -3.33 -32.15 -17.01
CA ALA A 278 -4.26 -31.20 -16.40
C ALA A 278 -3.79 -29.75 -16.53
N SER A 279 -4.69 -28.83 -16.90
CA SER A 279 -4.46 -27.37 -16.89
C SER A 279 -4.61 -26.75 -15.53
N ILE A 280 -5.54 -27.32 -14.77
CA ILE A 280 -5.96 -26.87 -13.47
C ILE A 280 -5.92 -28.09 -12.56
N VAL A 281 -5.29 -27.95 -11.41
CA VAL A 281 -5.20 -29.00 -10.40
C VAL A 281 -5.78 -28.46 -9.10
N LEU A 282 -6.75 -29.16 -8.54
CA LEU A 282 -7.30 -28.90 -7.22
C LEU A 282 -6.90 -30.06 -6.33
N THR A 283 -6.32 -29.79 -5.16
CA THR A 283 -5.89 -30.83 -4.25
C THR A 283 -6.38 -30.58 -2.84
N ALA A 284 -6.89 -31.64 -2.23
CA ALA A 284 -7.36 -31.65 -0.84
C ALA A 284 -7.11 -33.04 -0.24
N THR A 285 -5.93 -33.26 0.34
CA THR A 285 -5.61 -34.48 1.09
C THR A 285 -5.29 -34.19 2.55
N SER A 286 -5.35 -35.25 3.37
CA SER A 286 -4.99 -35.22 4.79
C SER A 286 -3.57 -35.74 5.06
N SER A 287 -2.81 -36.04 4.02
CA SER A 287 -1.49 -36.68 4.13
C SER A 287 -0.34 -35.72 3.86
N GLY A 288 -0.58 -34.64 3.10
CA GLY A 288 0.44 -33.70 2.65
C GLY A 288 1.45 -34.32 1.68
N ASP A 289 2.29 -33.49 1.06
CA ASP A 289 3.48 -33.87 0.27
C ASP A 289 3.24 -34.99 -0.76
N CYS A 290 2.04 -35.05 -1.35
CA CYS A 290 1.63 -36.11 -2.28
C CYS A 290 1.79 -35.74 -3.75
N ILE A 291 2.08 -34.48 -4.07
CA ILE A 291 2.31 -33.96 -5.42
C ILE A 291 3.73 -33.43 -5.54
N GLU A 292 4.51 -33.97 -6.46
CA GLU A 292 5.81 -33.42 -6.84
C GLU A 292 5.64 -32.37 -7.95
N PRO A 293 6.17 -31.14 -7.82
CA PRO A 293 6.00 -30.10 -8.84
C PRO A 293 6.51 -30.49 -10.23
N SER A 294 7.42 -31.45 -10.34
CA SER A 294 7.90 -31.98 -11.63
C SER A 294 6.82 -32.69 -12.45
N TRP A 295 5.73 -33.14 -11.82
CA TRP A 295 4.61 -33.81 -12.50
C TRP A 295 3.65 -32.84 -13.19
N LEU A 296 3.74 -31.55 -12.89
CA LEU A 296 2.85 -30.52 -13.42
C LEU A 296 3.35 -30.03 -14.78
N ARG A 297 2.43 -29.83 -15.73
CA ARG A 297 2.78 -29.23 -17.02
C ARG A 297 3.04 -27.72 -16.91
N PRO A 298 3.90 -27.13 -17.76
CA PRO A 298 4.04 -25.67 -17.84
C PRO A 298 2.71 -24.98 -18.13
N GLY A 299 2.44 -23.87 -17.44
CA GLY A 299 1.18 -23.14 -17.48
C GLY A 299 0.06 -23.73 -16.62
N CYS A 300 0.36 -24.71 -15.75
CA CYS A 300 -0.62 -25.30 -14.85
C CYS A 300 -0.94 -24.36 -13.66
N LEU A 301 -2.23 -24.19 -13.38
CA LEU A 301 -2.75 -23.53 -12.19
C LEU A 301 -3.09 -24.60 -11.13
N VAL A 302 -2.53 -24.50 -9.94
CA VAL A 302 -2.79 -25.42 -8.82
C VAL A 302 -3.44 -24.66 -7.68
N LEU A 303 -4.56 -25.16 -7.15
CA LEU A 303 -5.14 -24.69 -5.89
C LEU A 303 -5.04 -25.80 -4.85
N ASP A 304 -4.20 -25.57 -3.86
CA ASP A 304 -3.90 -26.46 -2.75
C ASP A 304 -4.69 -26.06 -1.50
N VAL A 305 -5.53 -26.97 -1.04
CA VAL A 305 -6.39 -26.81 0.14
C VAL A 305 -5.84 -27.63 1.32
N GLY A 306 -4.83 -28.48 1.09
CA GLY A 306 -4.24 -29.36 2.09
C GLY A 306 -3.55 -28.57 3.21
N VAL A 307 -3.81 -29.00 4.45
CA VAL A 307 -3.07 -28.53 5.64
C VAL A 307 -2.66 -29.76 6.45
N PRO A 308 -1.41 -30.26 6.29
CA PRO A 308 -0.28 -29.67 5.54
C PRO A 308 -0.45 -29.69 4.00
N SER A 309 0.24 -28.78 3.31
CA SER A 309 0.22 -28.61 1.83
C SER A 309 0.43 -29.94 1.10
N ASP A 310 -0.36 -30.19 0.06
CA ASP A 310 -0.26 -31.40 -0.76
C ASP A 310 0.87 -31.34 -1.78
N VAL A 311 1.32 -30.13 -2.13
CA VAL A 311 2.38 -29.89 -3.10
C VAL A 311 3.74 -29.73 -2.41
N ARG A 312 4.69 -30.61 -2.73
CA ARG A 312 6.06 -30.54 -2.20
C ARG A 312 6.75 -29.26 -2.68
N ARG A 313 7.62 -28.71 -1.84
CA ARG A 313 8.44 -27.55 -2.20
C ARG A 313 9.55 -27.95 -3.18
N ALA A 314 9.47 -27.48 -4.42
CA ALA A 314 10.55 -27.65 -5.40
C ALA A 314 11.72 -26.70 -5.10
N THR A 315 12.95 -27.22 -5.16
CA THR A 315 14.19 -26.41 -5.11
C THR A 315 15.06 -26.75 -6.33
N PRO A 316 15.24 -25.83 -7.31
CA PRO A 316 14.72 -24.46 -7.35
C PRO A 316 13.20 -24.40 -7.60
N ALA A 317 12.57 -23.30 -7.17
CA ALA A 317 11.15 -23.06 -7.42
C ALA A 317 10.86 -22.93 -8.92
N ARG A 318 9.76 -23.54 -9.38
CA ARG A 318 9.29 -23.43 -10.77
C ARG A 318 8.53 -22.14 -10.98
N ASP A 319 8.92 -21.36 -11.98
CA ASP A 319 8.29 -20.08 -12.37
C ASP A 319 7.23 -20.25 -13.48
N ASP A 320 7.09 -21.47 -14.00
CA ASP A 320 6.22 -21.83 -15.10
C ASP A 320 4.90 -22.51 -14.67
N VAL A 321 4.71 -22.73 -13.37
CA VAL A 321 3.45 -23.20 -12.76
C VAL A 321 3.03 -22.24 -11.65
N LEU A 322 1.73 -22.08 -11.41
CA LEU A 322 1.21 -21.21 -10.36
C LEU A 322 0.51 -22.05 -9.29
N ILE A 323 1.09 -22.13 -8.09
CA ILE A 323 0.55 -22.91 -6.96
C ILE A 323 -0.01 -21.93 -5.92
N LEU A 324 -1.32 -22.01 -5.69
CA LEU A 324 -2.09 -21.13 -4.81
C LEU A 324 -2.66 -21.92 -3.64
N SER A 325 -2.74 -21.29 -2.46
CA SER A 325 -3.43 -21.84 -1.30
C SER A 325 -4.89 -21.40 -1.30
N ALA A 326 -5.83 -22.35 -1.25
CA ALA A 326 -7.25 -22.09 -1.49
C ALA A 326 -8.20 -22.42 -0.31
N GLY A 327 -7.64 -22.77 0.85
CA GLY A 327 -8.39 -23.13 2.07
C GLY A 327 -8.56 -22.00 3.10
N TYR A 328 -8.43 -20.74 2.69
CA TYR A 328 -8.44 -19.58 3.59
C TYR A 328 -9.56 -18.58 3.28
N ALA A 329 -9.96 -17.82 4.29
CA ALA A 329 -10.94 -16.75 4.22
C ALA A 329 -10.44 -15.53 4.99
N ARG A 330 -10.72 -14.32 4.49
CA ARG A 330 -10.47 -13.09 5.25
C ARG A 330 -11.75 -12.66 5.98
N VAL A 331 -11.63 -12.37 7.28
CA VAL A 331 -12.71 -11.81 8.09
C VAL A 331 -12.93 -10.32 7.77
N PRO A 332 -14.17 -9.80 7.90
CA PRO A 332 -14.46 -8.40 7.62
C PRO A 332 -13.66 -7.44 8.51
N ALA A 333 -13.34 -6.25 7.98
CA ALA A 333 -12.60 -5.22 8.71
C ALA A 333 -13.29 -4.73 10.00
N ALA A 334 -14.61 -4.93 10.10
CA ALA A 334 -15.42 -4.58 11.26
C ALA A 334 -15.20 -5.50 12.49
N MET A 335 -14.61 -6.68 12.31
CA MET A 335 -14.32 -7.58 13.44
C MET A 335 -13.10 -7.07 14.24
N PRO A 336 -13.19 -6.98 15.58
CA PRO A 336 -12.06 -6.59 16.42
C PRO A 336 -10.87 -7.51 16.21
N ARG A 337 -9.67 -6.92 16.13
CA ARG A 337 -8.39 -7.66 15.95
C ARG A 337 -7.62 -7.78 17.27
N ASP A 338 -8.35 -7.82 18.38
CA ASP A 338 -7.77 -7.91 19.72
C ASP A 338 -7.32 -9.35 20.06
N SER A 339 -7.78 -10.34 19.28
CA SER A 339 -7.28 -11.72 19.29
C SER A 339 -5.89 -11.79 18.66
N PHE A 340 -5.01 -12.61 19.27
CA PHE A 340 -3.67 -12.86 18.76
C PHE A 340 -3.72 -13.44 17.33
N PHE A 341 -4.57 -14.43 17.09
CA PHE A 341 -4.68 -15.11 15.80
C PHE A 341 -5.22 -14.20 14.67
N LEU A 342 -6.19 -13.33 14.97
CA LEU A 342 -6.71 -12.36 13.99
C LEU A 342 -5.74 -11.21 13.72
N ARG A 343 -4.90 -10.82 14.69
CA ARG A 343 -3.86 -9.80 14.51
C ARG A 343 -2.65 -10.33 13.75
N PHE A 344 -2.18 -11.51 14.12
CA PHE A 344 -0.97 -12.15 13.61
C PHE A 344 -1.06 -12.50 12.11
N TYR A 345 -2.26 -12.78 11.60
CA TYR A 345 -2.50 -13.08 10.17
C TYR A 345 -3.36 -12.04 9.44
N HIS A 346 -3.41 -10.79 9.94
CA HIS A 346 -4.17 -9.68 9.33
C HIS A 346 -5.64 -10.01 9.03
N GLY A 347 -6.28 -10.86 9.84
CA GLY A 347 -7.66 -11.31 9.63
C GLY A 347 -7.84 -12.41 8.59
N ILE A 348 -6.77 -13.08 8.14
CA ILE A 348 -6.87 -14.31 7.35
C ILE A 348 -7.02 -15.50 8.32
N VAL A 349 -8.06 -16.31 8.11
CA VAL A 349 -8.36 -17.50 8.90
C VAL A 349 -8.55 -18.71 7.98
N PRO A 350 -8.26 -19.94 8.43
CA PRO A 350 -8.69 -21.14 7.71
C PRO A 350 -10.21 -21.15 7.52
N SER A 351 -10.67 -21.55 6.34
CA SER A 351 -12.11 -21.59 6.02
C SER A 351 -12.90 -22.50 6.97
N CYS A 352 -12.25 -23.47 7.62
CA CYS A 352 -12.89 -24.30 8.64
C CYS A 352 -13.21 -23.55 9.95
N LEU A 353 -12.32 -22.63 10.38
CA LEU A 353 -12.61 -21.69 11.46
C LEU A 353 -13.66 -20.67 11.01
N GLY A 354 -13.55 -20.18 9.77
CA GLY A 354 -14.53 -19.28 9.17
C GLY A 354 -15.96 -19.82 9.20
N GLU A 355 -16.16 -21.10 8.87
CA GLU A 355 -17.49 -21.73 8.93
C GLU A 355 -18.08 -21.70 10.34
N THR A 356 -17.25 -22.00 11.34
CA THR A 356 -17.68 -21.98 12.74
C THR A 356 -18.07 -20.56 13.17
N MET A 357 -17.31 -19.55 12.75
CA MET A 357 -17.62 -18.14 13.00
C MET A 357 -18.93 -17.73 12.34
N VAL A 358 -19.14 -18.08 11.06
CA VAL A 358 -20.36 -17.75 10.30
C VAL A 358 -21.60 -18.38 10.93
N LEU A 359 -21.53 -19.66 11.34
CA LEU A 359 -22.64 -20.32 12.02
C LEU A 359 -22.95 -19.68 13.39
N ALA A 360 -21.94 -19.23 14.11
CA ALA A 360 -22.13 -18.51 15.37
C ALA A 360 -22.76 -17.12 15.14
N LEU A 361 -22.34 -16.39 14.10
CA LEU A 361 -22.91 -15.10 13.72
C LEU A 361 -24.38 -15.22 13.28
N GLU A 362 -24.74 -16.31 12.62
CA GLU A 362 -26.12 -16.68 12.27
C GLU A 362 -26.91 -17.30 13.44
N ASN A 363 -26.32 -17.40 14.63
CA ASN A 363 -26.93 -17.99 15.82
C ASN A 363 -27.46 -19.44 15.60
N ARG A 364 -26.79 -20.20 14.75
CA ARG A 364 -27.17 -21.57 14.38
C ARG A 364 -26.58 -22.60 15.33
N SER A 365 -27.41 -23.54 15.77
CA SER A 365 -27.00 -24.65 16.66
C SER A 365 -27.36 -26.02 16.08
N ASP A 366 -27.33 -26.13 14.76
CA ASP A 366 -27.40 -27.39 14.04
C ASP A 366 -26.01 -27.79 13.55
N SER A 367 -25.70 -29.10 13.58
CA SER A 367 -24.42 -29.60 13.08
C SER A 367 -24.30 -29.41 11.57
N PHE A 368 -23.12 -29.00 11.12
CA PHE A 368 -22.82 -28.59 9.74
C PHE A 368 -21.59 -29.35 9.22
N SER A 369 -21.49 -29.58 7.90
CA SER A 369 -20.34 -30.27 7.29
C SER A 369 -19.98 -31.63 7.92
N ILE A 370 -20.95 -32.39 8.44
CA ILE A 370 -20.71 -33.67 9.11
C ILE A 370 -20.70 -34.83 8.10
N GLY A 371 -19.81 -35.79 8.33
CA GLY A 371 -19.75 -37.01 7.53
C GLY A 371 -18.89 -36.88 6.28
N ARG A 372 -18.81 -37.98 5.51
CA ARG A 372 -17.95 -38.05 4.32
C ARG A 372 -18.62 -37.51 3.05
N ASP A 373 -19.94 -37.48 3.01
CA ASP A 373 -20.73 -36.99 1.87
C ASP A 373 -21.33 -35.64 2.27
N LEU A 374 -20.78 -34.56 1.72
CA LEU A 374 -21.26 -33.21 1.97
C LEU A 374 -22.51 -32.94 1.16
N ASP A 375 -23.47 -32.25 1.77
CA ASP A 375 -24.63 -31.70 1.09
C ASP A 375 -24.21 -30.48 0.24
N LEU A 376 -24.33 -30.60 -1.08
CA LEU A 376 -23.89 -29.58 -2.02
C LEU A 376 -24.73 -28.30 -1.94
N ASP A 377 -26.00 -28.39 -1.54
CA ASP A 377 -26.85 -27.21 -1.37
C ASP A 377 -26.40 -26.41 -0.15
N ARG A 378 -25.99 -27.11 0.92
CA ARG A 378 -25.43 -26.50 2.15
C ARG A 378 -24.08 -25.84 1.91
N VAL A 379 -23.29 -26.28 0.91
CA VAL A 379 -22.06 -25.58 0.49
C VAL A 379 -22.38 -24.18 -0.06
N GLY A 380 -23.38 -24.07 -0.93
CA GLY A 380 -23.83 -22.77 -1.47
C GLY A 380 -24.56 -21.91 -0.45
N GLU A 381 -25.24 -22.52 0.52
CA GLU A 381 -25.85 -21.83 1.66
C GLU A 381 -24.81 -21.14 2.53
N ILE A 382 -23.83 -21.89 3.07
CA ILE A 382 -22.84 -21.33 4.00
C ILE A 382 -21.94 -20.29 3.33
N GLY A 383 -21.62 -20.46 2.04
CA GLY A 383 -20.86 -19.49 1.28
C GLY A 383 -21.55 -18.14 1.16
N ARG A 384 -22.85 -18.14 0.84
CA ARG A 384 -23.66 -16.90 0.76
C ARG A 384 -23.79 -16.22 2.13
N LEU A 385 -23.98 -16.99 3.20
CA LEU A 385 -24.01 -16.46 4.56
C LEU A 385 -22.68 -15.81 4.92
N ALA A 386 -21.57 -16.46 4.61
CA ALA A 386 -20.24 -15.92 4.88
C ALA A 386 -19.97 -14.61 4.10
N GLU A 387 -20.30 -14.56 2.81
CA GLU A 387 -20.20 -13.32 2.01
C GLU A 387 -21.10 -12.21 2.57
N SER A 388 -22.32 -12.53 3.04
CA SER A 388 -23.22 -11.54 3.65
C SER A 388 -22.66 -10.93 4.93
N HIS A 389 -21.93 -11.73 5.72
CA HIS A 389 -21.19 -11.29 6.90
C HIS A 389 -19.85 -10.62 6.56
N GLY A 390 -19.50 -10.47 5.28
CA GLY A 390 -18.33 -9.72 4.82
C GLY A 390 -17.04 -10.54 4.78
N PHE A 391 -17.11 -11.87 4.79
CA PHE A 391 -15.94 -12.72 4.53
C PHE A 391 -15.53 -12.64 3.06
N ALA A 392 -14.23 -12.58 2.79
CA ALA A 392 -13.67 -12.60 1.44
C ALA A 392 -12.87 -13.88 1.17
N PHE A 393 -12.99 -14.42 -0.05
CA PHE A 393 -12.52 -15.77 -0.39
C PHE A 393 -11.56 -15.85 -1.58
N ALA A 394 -11.20 -14.72 -2.19
CA ALA A 394 -10.47 -14.65 -3.46
C ALA A 394 -9.08 -14.02 -3.32
N GLU A 395 -8.39 -14.27 -2.21
CA GLU A 395 -7.11 -13.62 -1.95
C GLU A 395 -5.92 -14.42 -2.46
N PRO A 396 -4.93 -13.76 -3.10
CA PRO A 396 -3.88 -14.46 -3.80
C PRO A 396 -2.78 -14.84 -2.84
N LEU A 397 -2.80 -16.08 -2.37
CA LEU A 397 -1.73 -16.68 -1.59
C LEU A 397 -1.03 -17.74 -2.45
N ALA A 398 0.22 -17.51 -2.85
CA ALA A 398 1.07 -18.48 -3.54
C ALA A 398 2.13 -19.01 -2.59
N CYS A 399 2.17 -20.32 -2.37
CA CYS A 399 2.95 -20.93 -1.29
C CYS A 399 2.71 -20.24 0.06
N GLY A 400 1.46 -19.79 0.29
CA GLY A 400 1.05 -19.09 1.49
C GLY A 400 1.49 -17.62 1.62
N LEU A 401 2.16 -17.06 0.62
CA LEU A 401 2.52 -15.63 0.56
C LEU A 401 1.60 -14.86 -0.39
N PRO A 402 1.31 -13.56 -0.17
CA PRO A 402 0.65 -12.72 -1.16
C PRO A 402 1.32 -12.85 -2.54
N LEU A 403 0.56 -13.26 -3.57
CA LEU A 403 1.07 -13.46 -4.92
C LEU A 403 1.75 -12.18 -5.41
N SER A 404 3.04 -12.27 -5.73
CA SER A 404 3.78 -11.12 -6.24
C SER A 404 3.35 -10.77 -7.68
N PRO A 405 3.32 -9.48 -8.05
CA PRO A 405 3.10 -9.05 -9.43
C PRO A 405 4.09 -9.71 -10.42
N GLU A 406 5.31 -9.97 -9.98
CA GLU A 406 6.35 -10.63 -10.76
C GLU A 406 6.01 -12.09 -11.07
N ALA A 407 5.59 -12.87 -10.07
CA ALA A 407 5.19 -14.26 -10.24
C ALA A 407 3.97 -14.38 -11.16
N ARG A 408 2.99 -13.48 -11.00
CA ARG A 408 1.82 -13.38 -11.88
C ARG A 408 2.22 -13.07 -13.33
N SER A 409 3.12 -12.11 -13.54
CA SER A 409 3.58 -11.72 -14.88
C SER A 409 4.38 -12.83 -15.58
N GLN A 410 5.23 -13.55 -14.83
CA GLN A 410 5.98 -14.69 -15.35
C GLN A 410 5.05 -15.83 -15.77
N PHE A 411 4.09 -16.18 -14.91
CA PHE A 411 3.09 -17.19 -15.23
C PHE A 411 2.27 -16.83 -16.48
N LEU A 412 1.83 -15.57 -16.62
CA LEU A 412 1.11 -15.11 -17.81
C LEU A 412 1.94 -15.23 -19.10
N LYS A 413 3.26 -14.99 -19.06
CA LYS A 413 4.15 -15.19 -20.21
C LYS A 413 4.26 -16.67 -20.60
N VAL A 414 4.26 -17.57 -19.63
CA VAL A 414 4.27 -19.02 -19.90
C VAL A 414 2.91 -19.46 -20.44
N LEU A 415 1.82 -18.99 -19.84
CA LEU A 415 0.44 -19.31 -20.26
C LEU A 415 0.17 -18.88 -21.70
N THR A 416 0.63 -17.69 -22.10
CA THR A 416 0.51 -17.17 -23.47
C THR A 416 1.39 -17.90 -24.50
N ARG A 417 2.54 -18.47 -24.07
CA ARG A 417 3.41 -19.28 -24.94
C ARG A 417 2.92 -20.71 -25.12
N THR A 418 2.33 -21.28 -24.06
CA THR A 418 1.89 -22.69 -24.03
C THR A 418 0.48 -22.88 -24.60
N ARG A 419 -0.33 -21.81 -24.68
CA ARG A 419 -1.65 -21.84 -25.32
C ARG A 419 -1.58 -21.23 -26.72
N PRO A 420 -1.87 -21.98 -27.80
CA PRO A 420 -2.00 -21.39 -29.12
C PRO A 420 -3.18 -20.40 -29.12
N VAL A 421 -2.94 -19.18 -29.58
CA VAL A 421 -3.98 -18.16 -29.81
C VAL A 421 -4.98 -18.72 -30.82
N ARG A 422 -6.08 -19.30 -30.34
CA ARG A 422 -7.24 -19.59 -31.19
C ARG A 422 -7.83 -18.24 -31.59
N SER A 423 -7.79 -17.97 -32.89
CA SER A 423 -8.39 -16.81 -33.53
C SER A 423 -9.76 -16.52 -32.94
N ARG A 424 -9.96 -15.32 -32.40
CA ARG A 424 -11.27 -14.77 -32.03
C ARG A 424 -12.22 -14.86 -33.22
N ARG A 425 -12.96 -15.95 -33.34
CA ARG A 425 -14.15 -16.04 -34.20
C ARG A 425 -15.38 -15.75 -33.35
N SER A 426 -15.96 -14.58 -33.63
CA SER A 426 -17.37 -14.23 -33.48
C SER A 426 -18.08 -14.60 -32.18
N ARG A 427 -18.10 -13.66 -31.23
CA ARG A 427 -19.37 -13.26 -30.61
C ARG A 427 -19.78 -11.93 -31.24
N ARG A 428 -20.43 -12.03 -32.41
CA ARG A 428 -21.27 -10.96 -32.96
C ARG A 428 -22.49 -10.88 -32.04
N CYS A 429 -22.49 -9.93 -31.11
CA CYS A 429 -23.75 -9.35 -30.65
C CYS A 429 -24.06 -8.16 -31.56
N ALA A 430 -25.33 -8.04 -31.93
CA ALA A 430 -25.81 -7.26 -33.04
C ALA A 430 -25.59 -5.75 -32.89
N CYS A 431 -24.96 -5.15 -33.90
CA CYS A 431 -25.29 -3.80 -34.34
C CYS A 431 -25.08 -3.75 -35.86
N GLN A 432 -26.19 -3.78 -36.59
CA GLN A 432 -26.21 -3.63 -38.04
C GLN A 432 -25.71 -2.24 -38.42
N ALA A 433 -24.99 -2.20 -39.53
CA ALA A 433 -24.49 -1.02 -40.17
C ALA A 433 -25.61 -0.04 -40.55
N VAL A 434 -25.38 1.25 -40.32
CA VAL A 434 -25.96 2.32 -41.13
C VAL A 434 -24.82 2.93 -41.93
N GLY A 435 -24.91 2.79 -43.25
CA GLY A 435 -24.11 3.56 -44.19
C GLY A 435 -24.70 4.96 -44.35
N GLY A 436 -23.81 5.95 -44.36
CA GLY A 436 -23.95 7.23 -45.05
C GLY A 436 -24.95 8.23 -44.49
N VAL A 437 -24.46 9.22 -43.73
CA VAL A 437 -24.82 10.64 -43.89
C VAL A 437 -23.58 11.48 -43.53
N ALA A 438 -23.31 12.48 -44.37
CA ALA A 438 -22.30 13.50 -44.12
C ALA A 438 -22.71 14.41 -42.95
N GLY A 439 -21.73 14.75 -42.11
CA GLY A 439 -21.81 15.90 -41.21
C GLY A 439 -22.43 15.61 -39.84
N GLU A 440 -21.60 15.24 -38.87
CA GLU A 440 -21.75 15.66 -37.49
C GLU A 440 -20.38 15.58 -36.81
N ARG A 441 -20.07 16.61 -36.02
CA ARG A 441 -18.76 16.86 -35.42
C ARG A 441 -18.39 15.68 -34.51
N ALA A 442 -17.11 15.28 -34.55
CA ALA A 442 -16.55 14.51 -33.47
C ALA A 442 -16.64 15.34 -32.19
N ASP A 443 -17.63 15.05 -31.35
CA ASP A 443 -17.57 15.41 -29.94
C ASP A 443 -16.28 14.78 -29.41
N GLY A 444 -15.28 15.62 -29.13
CA GLY A 444 -13.99 15.16 -28.64
C GLY A 444 -14.21 14.35 -27.37
N GLU A 445 -13.82 13.07 -27.39
CA GLU A 445 -13.88 12.22 -26.20
C GLU A 445 -13.19 12.94 -25.04
N ALA A 446 -13.97 13.28 -24.00
CA ALA A 446 -13.43 13.85 -22.79
C ALA A 446 -12.41 12.88 -22.19
N ILE A 447 -11.29 13.40 -21.67
CA ILE A 447 -10.27 12.57 -21.03
C ILE A 447 -10.88 11.91 -19.78
N ASP A 448 -11.03 10.58 -19.81
CA ASP A 448 -11.47 9.80 -18.65
C ASP A 448 -10.31 9.59 -17.67
N LEU A 449 -10.16 10.54 -16.73
CA LEU A 449 -9.15 10.45 -15.67
C LEU A 449 -9.34 9.24 -14.75
N ALA A 450 -10.59 8.81 -14.51
CA ALA A 450 -10.87 7.68 -13.64
C ALA A 450 -10.40 6.36 -14.28
N GLY A 451 -10.71 6.14 -15.55
CA GLY A 451 -10.20 5.00 -16.31
C GLY A 451 -8.67 5.03 -16.48
N LEU A 452 -8.05 6.21 -16.54
CA LEU A 452 -6.59 6.32 -16.58
C LEU A 452 -5.92 5.99 -15.23
N ALA A 453 -6.59 6.27 -14.11
CA ALA A 453 -6.06 6.06 -12.75
C ALA A 453 -5.84 4.58 -12.42
N GLU A 454 -6.74 3.69 -12.86
CA GLU A 454 -6.72 2.25 -12.57
C GLU A 454 -5.36 1.58 -12.84
N HIS A 455 -4.67 2.00 -13.90
CA HIS A 455 -3.37 1.46 -14.30
C HIS A 455 -2.24 2.50 -14.19
N ALA A 456 -2.44 3.61 -13.47
CA ALA A 456 -1.48 4.71 -13.39
C ALA A 456 -0.16 4.29 -12.75
N ALA A 457 -0.21 3.57 -11.61
CA ALA A 457 0.98 3.09 -10.92
C ALA A 457 1.81 2.12 -11.78
N GLU A 458 1.16 1.20 -12.50
CA GLU A 458 1.82 0.26 -13.41
C GLU A 458 2.49 0.98 -14.59
N ARG A 459 1.77 1.91 -15.23
CA ARG A 459 2.33 2.73 -16.32
C ARG A 459 3.50 3.58 -15.82
N HIS A 460 3.38 4.17 -14.63
CA HIS A 460 4.45 4.97 -14.03
C HIS A 460 5.68 4.12 -13.73
N ALA A 461 5.51 2.92 -13.17
CA ALA A 461 6.62 2.01 -12.91
C ALA A 461 7.30 1.58 -14.23
N ARG A 462 6.51 1.31 -15.26
CA ARG A 462 7.03 0.83 -16.56
C ARG A 462 7.68 1.91 -17.41
N HIS A 463 7.17 3.14 -17.37
CA HIS A 463 7.50 4.16 -18.36
C HIS A 463 8.07 5.47 -17.78
N ILE A 464 8.03 5.67 -16.44
CA ILE A 464 8.46 6.94 -15.83
C ILE A 464 9.55 6.69 -14.77
N ASN A 465 9.23 6.01 -13.67
CA ASN A 465 10.20 5.75 -12.60
C ASN A 465 9.79 4.52 -11.75
N PRO A 466 10.38 3.34 -11.99
CA PRO A 466 10.09 2.13 -11.22
C PRO A 466 10.57 2.21 -9.76
N VAL A 467 11.66 2.93 -9.50
CA VAL A 467 12.24 3.05 -8.16
C VAL A 467 11.34 3.91 -7.26
N LEU A 468 10.76 4.98 -7.81
CA LEU A 468 9.80 5.80 -7.07
C LEU A 468 8.56 5.00 -6.66
N ILE A 469 7.98 4.21 -7.59
CA ILE A 469 6.83 3.35 -7.28
C ILE A 469 7.20 2.25 -6.28
N GLY A 470 8.39 1.65 -6.42
CA GLY A 470 8.86 0.63 -5.47
C GLY A 470 9.05 1.15 -4.04
N LEU A 471 9.64 2.35 -3.88
CA LEU A 471 9.82 2.99 -2.58
C LEU A 471 8.52 3.62 -2.03
N GLY A 472 7.71 4.16 -2.92
CA GLY A 472 6.52 4.94 -2.58
C GLY A 472 5.26 4.11 -2.37
N GLY A 473 5.19 2.92 -2.97
CA GLY A 473 4.02 2.04 -2.85
C GLY A 473 3.76 1.61 -1.40
N PRO A 474 4.74 0.97 -0.73
CA PRO A 474 4.58 0.52 0.66
C PRO A 474 4.41 1.66 1.68
N THR A 475 4.96 2.84 1.38
CA THR A 475 4.87 4.02 2.24
C THR A 475 3.63 4.89 1.96
N GLY A 476 2.87 4.58 0.90
CA GLY A 476 1.75 5.39 0.43
C GLY A 476 2.17 6.70 -0.26
N LEU A 477 3.46 6.96 -0.44
CA LEU A 477 3.97 8.20 -1.04
C LEU A 477 3.67 8.31 -2.54
N THR A 478 3.44 7.19 -3.22
CA THR A 478 3.00 7.15 -4.62
C THR A 478 1.52 6.80 -4.72
N ARG A 479 0.68 7.55 -4.02
CA ARG A 479 -0.77 7.54 -4.22
C ARG A 479 -1.14 8.17 -5.56
N THR A 480 -2.15 7.62 -6.20
CA THR A 480 -2.79 8.22 -7.36
C THR A 480 -3.87 9.20 -6.89
N PHE A 481 -3.62 10.49 -7.07
CA PHE A 481 -4.66 11.51 -6.90
C PHE A 481 -5.33 11.81 -8.24
N VAL A 482 -6.65 11.77 -8.26
CA VAL A 482 -7.46 11.96 -9.48
C VAL A 482 -8.18 13.31 -9.52
N ARG A 483 -8.24 13.99 -8.38
CA ARG A 483 -8.81 15.34 -8.26
C ARG A 483 -8.08 16.13 -7.17
N GLY A 484 -8.00 17.44 -7.33
CA GLY A 484 -7.51 18.36 -6.30
C GLY A 484 -8.35 19.64 -6.32
N GLU A 485 -8.68 20.17 -5.15
CA GLU A 485 -9.43 21.42 -5.02
C GLU A 485 -9.01 22.15 -3.75
N GLY A 486 -8.65 23.42 -3.87
CA GLY A 486 -8.20 24.21 -2.72
C GLY A 486 -6.99 23.57 -2.03
N ALA A 487 -7.11 23.23 -0.76
CA ALA A 487 -6.05 22.55 0.01
C ALA A 487 -6.23 21.03 0.09
N GLU A 488 -7.06 20.42 -0.76
CA GLU A 488 -7.38 19.00 -0.71
C GLU A 488 -7.02 18.26 -2.00
N LEU A 489 -6.62 17.01 -1.82
CA LEU A 489 -6.35 16.02 -2.87
C LEU A 489 -7.29 14.83 -2.66
N ILE A 490 -7.87 14.29 -3.73
CA ILE A 490 -8.79 13.16 -3.68
C ILE A 490 -8.16 12.02 -4.47
N ASP A 491 -7.99 10.87 -3.82
CA ASP A 491 -7.44 9.68 -4.46
C ASP A 491 -8.46 8.91 -5.30
N GLU A 492 -8.00 7.91 -6.04
CA GLU A 492 -8.82 7.06 -6.90
C GLU A 492 -9.93 6.29 -6.16
N SER A 493 -9.84 6.15 -4.82
CA SER A 493 -10.88 5.56 -3.98
C SER A 493 -11.91 6.57 -3.47
N GLY A 494 -11.73 7.86 -3.79
CA GLY A 494 -12.57 8.96 -3.32
C GLY A 494 -12.19 9.51 -1.95
N ARG A 495 -11.06 9.07 -1.36
CA ARG A 495 -10.60 9.56 -0.05
C ARG A 495 -9.92 10.92 -0.21
N ALA A 496 -10.32 11.89 0.63
CA ALA A 496 -9.76 13.24 0.64
C ALA A 496 -8.58 13.37 1.60
N TYR A 497 -7.53 14.05 1.16
CA TYR A 497 -6.30 14.31 1.89
C TYR A 497 -6.00 15.79 1.95
N LEU A 498 -5.63 16.27 3.13
CA LEU A 498 -5.19 17.64 3.31
C LEU A 498 -3.75 17.81 2.78
N ASP A 499 -3.54 18.71 1.83
CA ASP A 499 -2.26 18.91 1.17
C ASP A 499 -1.40 19.95 1.91
N PHE A 500 -0.39 19.45 2.63
CA PHE A 500 0.62 20.25 3.33
C PHE A 500 1.98 20.25 2.60
N VAL A 501 1.98 19.81 1.34
CA VAL A 501 3.13 19.87 0.42
C VAL A 501 2.95 21.00 -0.60
N ALA A 502 1.72 21.20 -1.08
CA ALA A 502 1.32 22.22 -2.05
C ALA A 502 2.25 22.26 -3.27
N GLY A 503 2.57 21.08 -3.83
CA GLY A 503 3.44 20.96 -5.01
C GLY A 503 4.86 21.49 -4.77
N PHE A 504 5.37 21.32 -3.55
CA PHE A 504 6.64 21.88 -3.10
C PHE A 504 6.67 23.42 -3.15
N GLY A 505 5.51 24.06 -2.97
CA GLY A 505 5.33 25.52 -2.96
C GLY A 505 4.86 26.10 -4.30
N SER A 506 4.43 25.27 -5.25
CA SER A 506 3.82 25.72 -6.53
C SER A 506 2.32 26.02 -6.44
N LEU A 507 1.67 25.62 -5.33
CA LEU A 507 0.24 25.75 -5.14
C LEU A 507 -0.09 26.75 -4.01
N ASN A 508 0.47 27.96 -4.06
CA ASN A 508 0.12 29.02 -3.09
C ASN A 508 -1.39 29.28 -3.07
N LEU A 509 -2.08 29.24 -4.21
CA LEU A 509 -3.53 29.43 -4.31
C LEU A 509 -4.33 28.13 -4.16
N GLY A 510 -3.68 27.00 -3.88
CA GLY A 510 -4.29 25.68 -3.87
C GLY A 510 -4.52 25.10 -5.27
N HIS A 511 -5.13 23.93 -5.31
CA HIS A 511 -5.46 23.20 -6.53
C HIS A 511 -6.65 23.85 -7.24
N ASN A 512 -6.53 24.03 -8.58
CA ASN A 512 -7.61 24.47 -9.47
C ASN A 512 -8.32 25.76 -9.03
N HIS A 513 -7.56 26.79 -8.61
CA HIS A 513 -8.14 28.06 -8.15
C HIS A 513 -9.08 28.67 -9.22
N PRO A 514 -10.36 28.94 -8.90
CA PRO A 514 -11.39 29.29 -9.90
C PRO A 514 -11.03 30.48 -10.79
N GLU A 515 -10.42 31.52 -10.21
CA GLU A 515 -10.01 32.70 -10.99
C GLU A 515 -8.88 32.42 -11.98
N VAL A 516 -7.96 31.51 -11.65
CA VAL A 516 -6.83 31.17 -12.53
C VAL A 516 -7.34 30.27 -13.66
N VAL A 517 -8.19 29.29 -13.34
CA VAL A 517 -8.88 28.46 -14.33
C VAL A 517 -9.68 29.33 -15.30
N ALA A 518 -10.47 30.27 -14.79
CA ALA A 518 -11.27 31.18 -15.60
C ALA A 518 -10.41 32.07 -16.52
N ALA A 519 -9.25 32.55 -16.04
CA ALA A 519 -8.34 33.35 -16.86
C ALA A 519 -7.73 32.55 -18.02
N VAL A 520 -7.29 31.31 -17.76
CA VAL A 520 -6.76 30.41 -18.81
C VAL A 520 -7.87 30.04 -19.81
N ALA A 521 -9.05 29.67 -19.32
CA ALA A 521 -10.20 29.35 -20.17
C ALA A 521 -10.65 30.55 -21.02
N SER A 522 -10.61 31.76 -20.46
CA SER A 522 -10.91 33.00 -21.19
C SER A 522 -9.88 33.25 -22.28
N ALA A 523 -8.58 33.09 -22.00
CA ALA A 523 -7.52 33.24 -23.01
C ALA A 523 -7.68 32.24 -24.16
N LEU A 524 -8.03 30.98 -23.86
CA LEU A 524 -8.37 29.97 -24.87
C LEU A 524 -9.60 30.35 -25.70
N SER A 525 -10.67 30.80 -25.03
CA SER A 525 -11.93 31.19 -25.69
C SER A 525 -11.76 32.40 -26.60
N GLN A 526 -10.87 33.33 -26.23
CA GLN A 526 -10.47 34.48 -27.05
C GLN A 526 -9.46 34.12 -28.15
N GLN A 527 -9.07 32.84 -28.26
CA GLN A 527 -8.08 32.36 -29.23
C GLN A 527 -6.74 33.09 -29.12
N ALA A 528 -6.30 33.36 -27.89
CA ALA A 528 -5.01 34.00 -27.64
C ALA A 528 -3.90 33.16 -28.31
N PRO A 529 -3.01 33.78 -29.11
CA PRO A 529 -1.94 33.05 -29.81
C PRO A 529 -1.01 32.38 -28.79
N GLY A 530 -0.67 31.11 -28.99
CA GLY A 530 0.05 30.31 -28.01
C GLY A 530 1.45 30.84 -27.67
N PHE A 531 2.35 30.85 -28.67
CA PHE A 531 3.77 31.22 -28.51
C PHE A 531 4.18 32.24 -29.57
N LEU A 532 4.85 33.32 -29.14
CA LEU A 532 5.21 34.47 -29.99
C LEU A 532 6.68 34.92 -29.75
N PRO A 533 7.70 34.06 -29.91
CA PRO A 533 9.09 34.37 -29.52
C PRO A 533 9.75 35.54 -30.28
N GLY A 534 9.13 36.04 -31.36
CA GLY A 534 9.60 37.20 -32.13
C GLY A 534 8.53 38.27 -32.36
N SER A 535 7.39 38.19 -31.66
CA SER A 535 6.29 39.15 -31.77
C SER A 535 5.85 39.61 -30.39
N VAL A 536 5.13 40.74 -30.33
CA VAL A 536 4.66 41.27 -29.05
C VAL A 536 3.48 40.44 -28.55
N ASN A 537 3.65 39.75 -27.42
CA ASN A 537 2.55 39.10 -26.71
C ASN A 537 1.93 40.07 -25.69
N PRO A 538 0.67 40.50 -25.85
CA PRO A 538 0.04 41.46 -24.93
C PRO A 538 -0.10 40.91 -23.50
N LEU A 539 -0.34 39.61 -23.33
CA LEU A 539 -0.45 38.99 -22.00
C LEU A 539 0.91 38.93 -21.30
N ALA A 540 1.98 38.64 -22.03
CA ALA A 540 3.33 38.67 -21.49
C ALA A 540 3.75 40.11 -21.12
N ALA A 541 3.43 41.09 -21.96
CA ALA A 541 3.70 42.49 -21.67
C ALA A 541 2.97 42.98 -20.41
N ALA A 542 1.66 42.68 -20.29
CA ALA A 542 0.88 43.03 -19.11
C ALA A 542 1.38 42.32 -17.84
N LEU A 543 1.78 41.05 -17.94
CA LEU A 543 2.36 40.34 -16.80
C LEU A 543 3.70 40.94 -16.40
N ALA A 544 4.55 41.31 -17.36
CA ALA A 544 5.83 41.95 -17.08
C ALA A 544 5.66 43.28 -16.36
N GLU A 545 4.70 44.10 -16.80
CA GLU A 545 4.32 45.36 -16.14
C GLU A 545 3.88 45.12 -14.69
N GLN A 546 2.97 44.17 -14.47
CA GLN A 546 2.47 43.83 -13.13
C GLN A 546 3.59 43.32 -12.22
N LEU A 547 4.49 42.48 -12.73
CA LEU A 547 5.65 41.98 -11.98
C LEU A 547 6.58 43.12 -11.56
N VAL A 548 6.96 43.99 -12.51
CA VAL A 548 7.83 45.14 -12.23
C VAL A 548 7.20 46.07 -11.18
N ALA A 549 5.88 46.25 -11.23
CA ALA A 549 5.16 47.11 -10.28
C ALA A 549 5.17 46.58 -8.84
N ILE A 550 5.27 45.27 -8.64
CA ILE A 550 5.23 44.65 -7.30
C ILE A 550 6.62 44.29 -6.76
N THR A 551 7.61 44.07 -7.63
CA THR A 551 8.97 43.70 -7.20
C THR A 551 9.67 44.82 -6.42
N PRO A 552 10.73 44.50 -5.65
CA PRO A 552 11.63 45.50 -5.09
C PRO A 552 12.13 46.50 -6.15
N ARG A 553 12.42 47.73 -5.71
CA ARG A 553 12.77 48.84 -6.61
C ARG A 553 14.01 48.53 -7.45
N GLY A 554 14.06 49.12 -8.65
CA GLY A 554 15.20 49.04 -9.57
C GLY A 554 15.14 47.86 -10.55
N LEU A 555 14.25 46.90 -10.33
CA LEU A 555 13.98 45.79 -11.25
C LEU A 555 12.97 46.23 -12.32
N GLU A 556 13.34 46.13 -13.60
CA GLU A 556 12.58 46.77 -14.69
C GLU A 556 12.41 45.93 -15.95
N ILE A 557 13.21 44.87 -16.12
CA ILE A 557 13.16 44.00 -17.31
C ILE A 557 12.85 42.58 -16.88
N VAL A 558 11.85 41.98 -17.51
CA VAL A 558 11.43 40.60 -17.26
C VAL A 558 11.79 39.73 -18.46
N PHE A 559 12.46 38.61 -18.20
CA PHE A 559 12.61 37.51 -19.13
C PHE A 559 11.83 36.30 -18.61
N PHE A 560 10.82 35.87 -19.35
CA PHE A 560 10.01 34.71 -18.97
C PHE A 560 10.73 33.40 -19.26
N THR A 561 10.47 32.40 -18.45
CA THR A 561 10.96 31.02 -18.59
C THR A 561 9.83 30.05 -18.24
N ASN A 562 10.11 28.75 -18.26
CA ASN A 562 9.13 27.69 -18.01
C ASN A 562 9.28 27.05 -16.63
N SER A 563 10.39 27.34 -15.93
CA SER A 563 10.69 26.78 -14.62
C SER A 563 11.67 27.68 -13.86
N GLY A 564 11.81 27.42 -12.55
CA GLY A 564 12.78 28.13 -11.71
C GLY A 564 14.23 27.84 -12.09
N ALA A 565 14.56 26.60 -12.48
CA ALA A 565 15.90 26.26 -12.95
C ALA A 565 16.26 27.07 -14.20
N GLU A 566 15.33 27.23 -15.15
CA GLU A 566 15.55 28.10 -16.31
C GLU A 566 15.66 29.59 -15.93
N SER A 567 14.91 30.07 -14.93
CA SER A 567 15.06 31.45 -14.44
C SER A 567 16.46 31.68 -13.86
N ILE A 568 17.01 30.67 -13.16
CA ILE A 568 18.39 30.69 -12.68
C ILE A 568 19.38 30.66 -13.83
N GLU A 569 19.24 29.78 -14.82
CA GLU A 569 20.09 29.79 -16.03
C GLU A 569 20.11 31.17 -16.70
N ALA A 570 18.93 31.80 -16.85
CA ALA A 570 18.79 33.15 -17.40
C ALA A 570 19.55 34.19 -16.56
N ALA A 571 19.42 34.13 -15.23
CA ALA A 571 20.10 35.03 -14.31
C ALA A 571 21.62 34.87 -14.34
N LEU A 572 22.14 33.62 -14.36
CA LEU A 572 23.57 33.33 -14.44
C LEU A 572 24.17 33.82 -15.76
N LYS A 573 23.47 33.60 -16.88
CA LYS A 573 23.90 34.08 -18.21
C LYS A 573 23.90 35.61 -18.27
N LEU A 574 22.86 36.27 -17.75
CA LEU A 574 22.80 37.73 -17.68
C LEU A 574 23.97 38.27 -16.86
N ALA A 575 24.25 37.68 -15.70
CA ALA A 575 25.33 38.12 -14.83
C ALA A 575 26.71 38.01 -15.51
N ARG A 576 27.01 36.90 -16.17
CA ARG A 576 28.26 36.73 -16.92
C ARG A 576 28.39 37.73 -18.07
N ALA A 577 27.33 37.88 -18.87
CA ALA A 577 27.34 38.79 -20.01
C ALA A 577 27.47 40.27 -19.58
N ALA A 578 26.78 40.68 -18.51
CA ALA A 578 26.83 42.05 -18.02
C ALA A 578 28.15 42.38 -17.29
N THR A 579 28.76 41.43 -16.59
CA THR A 579 30.00 41.69 -15.83
C THR A 579 31.27 41.40 -16.62
N GLY A 580 31.22 40.50 -17.61
CA GLY A 580 32.39 39.93 -18.27
C GLY A 580 33.17 38.93 -17.40
N ARG A 581 32.65 38.57 -16.22
CA ARG A 581 33.31 37.66 -15.26
C ARG A 581 32.77 36.24 -15.41
N GLY A 582 33.62 35.24 -15.14
CA GLY A 582 33.25 33.82 -15.23
C GLY A 582 32.71 33.23 -13.92
N GLY A 583 33.24 33.65 -12.77
CA GLY A 583 32.98 32.99 -11.50
C GLY A 583 31.54 33.14 -10.99
N LEU A 584 31.03 32.12 -10.31
CA LEU A 584 29.70 32.14 -9.67
C LEU A 584 29.80 31.67 -8.21
N LEU A 585 29.25 32.46 -7.28
CA LEU A 585 29.16 32.12 -5.86
C LEU A 585 27.75 31.68 -5.48
N SER A 586 27.67 30.68 -4.60
CA SER A 586 26.43 30.15 -4.01
C SER A 586 26.68 29.70 -2.58
N CYS A 587 25.68 29.12 -1.92
CA CYS A 587 25.80 28.63 -0.56
C CYS A 587 25.69 27.10 -0.47
N LEU A 588 26.43 26.48 0.45
CA LEU A 588 26.22 25.08 0.83
C LEU A 588 24.78 24.88 1.31
N GLY A 589 24.16 23.76 0.94
CA GLY A 589 22.77 23.47 1.25
C GLY A 589 21.73 24.14 0.33
N SER A 590 22.16 24.99 -0.62
CA SER A 590 21.23 25.66 -1.56
C SER A 590 20.62 24.69 -2.56
N PHE A 591 19.49 25.09 -3.14
CA PHE A 591 18.84 24.43 -4.27
C PHE A 591 18.32 25.44 -5.29
N HIS A 592 19.02 25.55 -6.42
CA HIS A 592 18.66 26.49 -7.50
C HIS A 592 18.16 25.79 -8.77
N GLY A 593 18.15 24.45 -8.79
CA GLY A 593 17.64 23.66 -9.91
C GLY A 593 18.54 22.49 -10.27
N LYS A 594 18.18 21.79 -11.35
CA LYS A 594 18.87 20.56 -11.80
C LYS A 594 19.31 20.57 -13.26
N THR A 595 19.16 21.69 -13.98
CA THR A 595 19.84 21.92 -15.25
C THR A 595 21.33 22.18 -15.00
N PHE A 596 22.23 21.94 -15.95
CA PHE A 596 23.67 21.93 -15.67
C PHE A 596 24.21 23.23 -15.04
N GLY A 597 23.73 24.41 -15.45
CA GLY A 597 24.15 25.68 -14.84
C GLY A 597 23.54 25.89 -13.45
N ALA A 598 22.23 25.67 -13.30
CA ALA A 598 21.57 25.75 -12.00
C ALA A 598 22.09 24.72 -10.98
N LEU A 599 22.48 23.53 -11.46
CA LEU A 599 23.07 22.46 -10.66
C LEU A 599 24.49 22.82 -10.20
N SER A 600 25.26 23.55 -11.00
CA SER A 600 26.59 24.05 -10.61
C SER A 600 26.56 24.99 -9.41
N VAL A 601 25.46 25.74 -9.24
CA VAL A 601 25.27 26.64 -8.09
C VAL A 601 24.38 26.04 -7.01
N THR A 602 23.85 24.83 -7.20
CA THR A 602 23.13 24.07 -6.16
C THR A 602 24.14 23.43 -5.21
N GLY A 603 24.22 23.93 -3.97
CA GLY A 603 25.23 23.56 -2.97
C GLY A 603 25.09 22.17 -2.33
N ASN A 604 24.63 21.18 -3.10
CA ASN A 604 24.48 19.78 -2.67
C ASN A 604 25.36 18.86 -3.54
N ARG A 605 26.48 18.40 -2.96
CA ARG A 605 27.43 17.51 -3.65
C ARG A 605 26.83 16.17 -4.08
N GLY A 606 25.82 15.67 -3.36
CA GLY A 606 25.11 14.44 -3.72
C GLY A 606 24.37 14.56 -5.06
N TYR A 607 23.81 15.74 -5.35
CA TYR A 607 23.22 16.01 -6.66
C TYR A 607 24.25 16.30 -7.74
N GLN A 608 25.40 16.89 -7.42
CA GLN A 608 26.41 17.28 -8.40
C GLN A 608 27.30 16.10 -8.85
N ARG A 609 27.74 15.25 -7.91
CA ARG A 609 28.77 14.23 -8.11
C ARG A 609 28.54 13.32 -9.33
N PRO A 610 27.32 12.83 -9.62
CA PRO A 610 27.08 11.94 -10.76
C PRO A 610 27.23 12.60 -12.14
N PHE A 611 27.23 13.92 -12.22
CA PHE A 611 27.20 14.68 -13.48
C PHE A 611 28.44 15.53 -13.73
N GLY A 612 29.48 15.39 -12.89
CA GLY A 612 30.70 16.18 -12.98
C GLY A 612 31.58 15.81 -14.20
N PRO A 613 32.42 16.75 -14.69
CA PRO A 613 32.53 18.15 -14.24
C PRO A 613 31.35 19.01 -14.70
N LEU A 614 30.92 19.95 -13.85
CA LEU A 614 29.85 20.91 -14.15
C LEU A 614 30.43 22.23 -14.71
N VAL A 615 29.61 23.28 -14.81
CA VAL A 615 30.09 24.62 -15.22
C VAL A 615 31.27 25.05 -14.34
N PRO A 616 32.41 25.45 -14.93
CA PRO A 616 33.62 25.81 -14.18
C PRO A 616 33.42 27.10 -13.36
N ASP A 617 34.36 27.33 -12.45
CA ASP A 617 34.45 28.53 -11.60
C ASP A 617 33.24 28.80 -10.71
N CYS A 618 32.51 27.73 -10.37
CA CYS A 618 31.41 27.78 -9.40
C CYS A 618 31.93 27.37 -8.01
N GLN A 619 31.64 28.17 -6.99
CA GLN A 619 32.01 27.90 -5.61
C GLN A 619 30.82 28.07 -4.67
N ALA A 620 30.67 27.11 -3.75
CA ALA A 620 29.73 27.19 -2.65
C ALA A 620 30.46 27.55 -1.35
N ILE A 621 29.95 28.53 -0.61
CA ILE A 621 30.44 28.94 0.72
C ILE A 621 29.43 28.53 1.80
N PRO A 622 29.82 28.43 3.09
CA PRO A 622 28.84 28.18 4.15
C PRO A 622 27.73 29.25 4.18
N TYR A 623 26.47 28.82 4.27
CA TYR A 623 25.33 29.73 4.38
C TYR A 623 25.39 30.49 5.71
N GLY A 624 25.12 31.79 5.71
CA GLY A 624 25.23 32.62 6.91
C GLY A 624 26.66 33.12 7.24
N ASP A 625 27.70 32.71 6.51
CA ASP A 625 29.09 33.10 6.79
C ASP A 625 29.57 34.29 5.95
N LEU A 626 29.46 35.48 6.54
CA LEU A 626 29.93 36.73 5.92
C LEU A 626 31.45 36.81 5.79
N LYS A 627 32.23 36.14 6.66
CA LYS A 627 33.69 36.19 6.60
C LYS A 627 34.19 35.47 5.36
N THR A 628 33.67 34.27 5.12
CA THR A 628 34.01 33.49 3.91
C THR A 628 33.50 34.18 2.65
N LEU A 629 32.30 34.78 2.69
CA LEU A 629 31.79 35.59 1.57
C LEU A 629 32.72 36.76 1.25
N LYS A 630 33.13 37.54 2.26
CA LYS A 630 34.03 38.70 2.09
C LYS A 630 35.38 38.30 1.49
N LEU A 631 35.94 37.16 1.92
CA LEU A 631 37.19 36.63 1.37
C LEU A 631 37.04 36.22 -0.10
N ALA A 632 35.95 35.52 -0.45
CA ALA A 632 35.69 35.15 -1.84
C ALA A 632 35.52 36.39 -2.72
N LEU A 633 34.72 37.37 -2.28
CA LEU A 633 34.47 38.59 -3.02
C LEU A 633 35.72 39.47 -3.23
N ALA A 634 36.72 39.39 -2.35
CA ALA A 634 37.98 40.14 -2.48
C ALA A 634 38.81 39.73 -3.72
N THR A 635 38.52 38.59 -4.34
CA THR A 635 39.15 38.16 -5.59
C THR A 635 38.63 38.90 -6.82
N HIS A 636 37.47 39.56 -6.73
CA HIS A 636 36.77 40.24 -7.83
C HIS A 636 36.52 39.39 -9.10
N GLN A 637 36.62 38.05 -9.01
CA GLN A 637 36.45 37.16 -10.16
C GLN A 637 35.00 36.71 -10.39
N TYR A 638 34.11 36.93 -9.41
CA TYR A 638 32.74 36.43 -9.46
C TYR A 638 31.79 37.43 -10.11
N ALA A 639 31.04 36.95 -11.11
CA ALA A 639 29.96 37.65 -11.78
C ALA A 639 28.75 37.84 -10.86
N ALA A 640 28.39 36.81 -10.10
CA ALA A 640 27.24 36.82 -9.22
C ALA A 640 27.44 36.01 -7.94
N PHE A 641 26.70 36.42 -6.91
CA PHE A 641 26.36 35.63 -5.74
C PHE A 641 24.86 35.32 -5.81
N VAL A 642 24.51 34.03 -5.93
CA VAL A 642 23.13 33.54 -5.95
C VAL A 642 22.76 32.93 -4.61
N VAL A 643 21.62 33.34 -4.07
CA VAL A 643 21.22 32.96 -2.71
C VAL A 643 19.70 32.92 -2.56
N GLU A 644 19.21 31.89 -1.86
CA GLU A 644 17.82 31.82 -1.38
C GLU A 644 17.68 32.67 -0.09
N PRO A 645 16.61 33.47 0.05
CA PRO A 645 16.34 34.16 1.31
C PRO A 645 16.13 33.21 2.50
N ILE A 646 15.54 32.04 2.24
CA ILE A 646 15.42 30.90 3.15
C ILE A 646 15.69 29.65 2.31
N GLN A 647 16.67 28.83 2.70
CA GLN A 647 16.99 27.60 1.96
C GLN A 647 15.87 26.56 2.16
N GLY A 648 15.10 26.30 1.12
CA GLY A 648 13.92 25.45 1.21
C GLY A 648 14.26 23.96 1.30
N GLU A 649 14.90 23.43 0.26
CA GLU A 649 15.28 22.01 0.20
C GLU A 649 16.34 21.63 1.24
N GLY A 650 17.15 22.59 1.69
CA GLY A 650 18.11 22.43 2.79
C GLY A 650 17.46 22.19 4.17
N GLY A 651 16.12 22.27 4.26
CA GLY A 651 15.36 22.03 5.48
C GLY A 651 14.84 23.32 6.11
N MET A 652 14.32 24.25 5.30
CA MET A 652 13.72 25.53 5.72
C MET A 652 14.67 26.40 6.56
N VAL A 653 15.96 26.41 6.19
CA VAL A 653 17.02 27.08 6.96
C VAL A 653 16.94 28.59 6.75
N THR A 654 16.70 29.31 7.84
CA THR A 654 16.69 30.78 7.86
C THR A 654 18.10 31.29 8.18
N PRO A 655 18.62 32.29 7.46
CA PRO A 655 19.94 32.82 7.74
C PRO A 655 19.96 33.61 9.06
N PRO A 656 21.15 33.85 9.65
CA PRO A 656 21.28 34.76 10.78
C PRO A 656 20.73 36.15 10.45
N PRO A 657 20.19 36.89 11.45
CA PRO A 657 19.73 38.26 11.25
C PRO A 657 20.79 39.13 10.56
N CYS A 658 20.35 40.01 9.66
CA CYS A 658 21.18 40.93 8.88
C CYS A 658 22.16 40.26 7.88
N TYR A 659 22.23 38.94 7.79
CA TYR A 659 23.13 38.24 6.87
C TYR A 659 22.92 38.66 5.41
N LEU A 660 21.67 38.63 4.93
CA LEU A 660 21.36 38.93 3.52
C LEU A 660 21.62 40.40 3.18
N ALA A 661 21.25 41.33 4.07
CA ALA A 661 21.51 42.75 3.89
C ALA A 661 23.02 43.04 3.79
N GLU A 662 23.82 42.43 4.66
CA GLU A 662 25.27 42.60 4.67
C GLU A 662 25.94 41.88 3.48
N ALA A 663 25.45 40.70 3.09
CA ALA A 663 25.90 40.00 1.88
C ALA A 663 25.64 40.84 0.62
N HIS A 664 24.46 41.44 0.50
CA HIS A 664 24.12 42.37 -0.58
C HIS A 664 25.07 43.59 -0.59
N ARG A 665 25.32 44.21 0.57
CA ARG A 665 26.26 45.33 0.70
C ARG A 665 27.67 44.94 0.23
N LEU A 666 28.17 43.78 0.64
CA LEU A 666 29.49 43.26 0.26
C LEU A 666 29.58 42.97 -1.25
N CYS A 667 28.54 42.35 -1.83
CA CYS A 667 28.47 42.08 -3.27
C CYS A 667 28.55 43.38 -4.08
N ARG A 668 27.78 44.39 -3.68
CA ARG A 668 27.81 45.72 -4.30
C ARG A 668 29.18 46.39 -4.23
N GLN A 669 29.90 46.26 -3.11
CA GLN A 669 31.27 46.78 -2.97
C GLN A 669 32.28 46.06 -3.88
N ALA A 670 32.10 44.76 -4.13
CA ALA A 670 32.99 43.96 -4.97
C ALA A 670 32.67 44.03 -6.48
N GLY A 671 31.54 44.65 -6.84
CA GLY A 671 30.99 44.63 -8.20
C GLY A 671 30.49 43.25 -8.63
N THR A 672 30.15 42.38 -7.68
CA THR A 672 29.52 41.08 -7.91
C THR A 672 28.01 41.26 -7.79
N LEU A 673 27.25 40.77 -8.76
CA LEU A 673 25.79 40.96 -8.78
C LEU A 673 25.10 40.07 -7.73
N PHE A 674 24.09 40.61 -7.07
CA PHE A 674 23.29 39.86 -6.09
C PHE A 674 22.03 39.28 -6.75
N ILE A 675 21.96 37.95 -6.84
CA ILE A 675 20.80 37.23 -7.39
C ILE A 675 19.99 36.65 -6.23
N ALA A 676 18.77 37.17 -6.05
CA ALA A 676 17.80 36.64 -5.08
C ALA A 676 16.96 35.53 -5.71
N ASP A 677 17.19 34.29 -5.27
CA ASP A 677 16.36 33.15 -5.68
C ASP A 677 15.09 33.06 -4.84
N GLU A 678 14.04 33.72 -5.33
CA GLU A 678 12.71 33.76 -4.71
C GLU A 678 11.74 32.75 -5.35
N VAL A 679 12.25 31.76 -6.09
CA VAL A 679 11.44 30.74 -6.76
C VAL A 679 10.55 30.00 -5.75
N GLN A 680 11.02 29.80 -4.51
CA GLN A 680 10.22 29.16 -3.46
C GLN A 680 9.70 30.14 -2.41
N THR A 681 10.46 31.15 -2.02
CA THR A 681 10.12 32.06 -0.93
C THR A 681 9.17 33.19 -1.32
N GLY A 682 9.07 33.48 -2.62
CA GLY A 682 8.27 34.59 -3.13
C GLY A 682 6.77 34.34 -3.12
N LEU A 683 6.05 35.35 -3.63
CA LEU A 683 4.59 35.36 -3.79
C LEU A 683 3.83 35.09 -2.49
N GLY A 684 4.29 35.67 -1.37
CA GLY A 684 3.59 35.63 -0.09
C GLY A 684 3.92 34.44 0.81
N ARG A 685 4.70 33.47 0.32
CA ARG A 685 4.96 32.19 0.99
C ARG A 685 5.53 32.36 2.41
N THR A 686 6.44 33.31 2.57
CA THR A 686 7.09 33.59 3.86
C THR A 686 6.38 34.66 4.67
N GLY A 687 5.26 35.21 4.20
CA GLY A 687 4.53 36.33 4.81
C GLY A 687 4.52 37.57 3.90
N PRO A 688 5.66 38.28 3.74
CA PRO A 688 5.82 39.33 2.73
C PRO A 688 5.68 38.78 1.32
N LEU A 689 5.44 39.68 0.34
CA LEU A 689 5.29 39.26 -1.05
C LEU A 689 6.60 38.69 -1.59
N PHE A 690 7.73 39.31 -1.24
CA PHE A 690 9.07 38.78 -1.48
C PHE A 690 9.83 38.73 -0.16
N ALA A 691 10.49 37.61 0.13
CA ALA A 691 11.20 37.43 1.40
C ALA A 691 12.33 38.45 1.60
N VAL A 692 12.98 38.91 0.53
CA VAL A 692 14.01 39.95 0.56
C VAL A 692 13.53 41.30 1.11
N GLU A 693 12.22 41.57 1.11
CA GLU A 693 11.63 42.79 1.68
C GLU A 693 11.88 42.88 3.19
N ARG A 694 12.02 41.75 3.89
CA ARG A 694 12.30 41.70 5.34
C ARG A 694 13.62 42.39 5.70
N ASP A 695 14.59 42.28 4.81
CA ASP A 695 15.93 42.83 4.97
C ASP A 695 16.12 44.15 4.19
N GLY A 696 15.06 44.66 3.55
CA GLY A 696 15.10 45.90 2.76
C GLY A 696 16.05 45.81 1.55
N ILE A 697 16.20 44.62 0.96
CA ILE A 697 17.15 44.39 -0.14
C ILE A 697 16.49 44.70 -1.49
N GLU A 698 17.19 45.49 -2.29
CA GLU A 698 16.92 45.71 -3.72
C GLU A 698 17.93 44.89 -4.53
N PRO A 699 17.61 43.65 -4.93
CA PRO A 699 18.58 42.78 -5.61
C PRO A 699 18.86 43.27 -7.04
N ASP A 700 19.98 42.83 -7.62
CA ASP A 700 20.30 43.13 -9.02
C ASP A 700 19.45 42.30 -9.99
N ILE A 701 19.17 41.05 -9.59
CA ILE A 701 18.33 40.09 -10.31
C ILE A 701 17.50 39.31 -9.29
N LEU A 702 16.22 39.10 -9.59
CA LEU A 702 15.29 38.29 -8.80
C LEU A 702 14.67 37.21 -9.69
N THR A 703 14.59 35.98 -9.20
CA THR A 703 13.98 34.86 -9.93
C THR A 703 12.70 34.36 -9.27
N LEU A 704 11.68 34.10 -10.09
CA LEU A 704 10.38 33.57 -9.68
C LEU A 704 9.99 32.38 -10.55
N ALA A 705 9.27 31.41 -9.98
CA ALA A 705 8.55 30.38 -10.74
C ALA A 705 7.50 29.76 -9.82
N LYS A 706 7.39 28.41 -9.77
CA LYS A 706 6.49 27.66 -8.89
C LYS A 706 5.07 28.26 -8.88
N SER A 707 4.72 29.00 -7.84
CA SER A 707 3.39 29.57 -7.65
C SER A 707 3.02 30.66 -8.65
N LEU A 708 3.97 31.21 -9.42
CA LEU A 708 3.69 32.23 -10.43
C LEU A 708 2.69 31.76 -11.49
N GLY A 709 2.68 30.47 -11.82
CA GLY A 709 1.73 29.89 -12.77
C GLY A 709 0.37 29.50 -12.18
N GLY A 710 0.10 29.89 -10.93
CA GLY A 710 -1.18 29.64 -10.26
C GLY A 710 -1.51 28.18 -10.01
N GLY A 711 -0.49 27.29 -10.00
CA GLY A 711 -0.69 25.85 -9.85
C GLY A 711 -1.16 25.13 -11.11
N LEU A 712 -1.34 25.83 -12.24
CA LEU A 712 -1.87 25.27 -13.47
C LEU A 712 -0.84 25.25 -14.61
N MET A 713 -0.11 26.34 -14.82
CA MET A 713 0.79 26.49 -15.96
C MET A 713 2.26 26.55 -15.52
N PRO A 714 3.20 25.87 -16.21
CA PRO A 714 4.62 26.10 -16.00
C PRO A 714 4.98 27.54 -16.40
N LEU A 715 5.52 28.30 -15.45
CA LEU A 715 5.93 29.68 -15.66
C LEU A 715 7.05 30.04 -14.69
N GLY A 716 8.10 30.67 -15.23
CA GLY A 716 9.15 31.32 -14.48
C GLY A 716 9.46 32.71 -15.03
N ALA A 717 10.19 33.50 -14.26
CA ALA A 717 10.61 34.84 -14.61
C ALA A 717 11.96 35.14 -13.98
N MET A 718 12.87 35.68 -14.78
CA MET A 718 14.03 36.41 -14.30
C MET A 718 13.75 37.90 -14.47
N ILE A 719 13.85 38.65 -13.38
CA ILE A 719 13.55 40.07 -13.33
C ILE A 719 14.85 40.77 -12.95
N ALA A 720 15.29 41.71 -13.76
CA ALA A 720 16.60 42.36 -13.60
C ALA A 720 16.51 43.87 -13.79
N ARG A 721 17.56 44.55 -13.30
CA ARG A 721 17.77 45.96 -13.60
C ARG A 721 17.95 46.21 -15.10
N ARG A 722 17.42 47.33 -15.59
CA ARG A 722 17.50 47.70 -17.01
C ARG A 722 18.93 47.89 -17.50
N ASP A 723 19.80 48.50 -16.70
CA ASP A 723 21.18 48.75 -17.09
C ASP A 723 21.98 47.47 -17.28
N LEU A 724 21.74 46.44 -16.45
CA LEU A 724 22.34 45.11 -16.61
C LEU A 724 21.87 44.43 -17.90
N TRP A 725 20.56 44.49 -18.17
CA TRP A 725 19.99 43.95 -19.41
C TRP A 725 20.58 44.61 -20.64
N LEU A 726 20.62 45.95 -20.68
CA LEU A 726 21.17 46.69 -21.82
C LEU A 726 22.67 46.42 -22.00
N LYS A 727 23.42 46.25 -20.91
CA LYS A 727 24.85 45.91 -21.00
C LYS A 727 25.09 44.52 -21.60
N ALA A 728 24.26 43.53 -21.27
CA ALA A 728 24.40 42.17 -21.79
C ALA A 728 23.78 41.99 -23.18
N TYR A 729 22.57 42.50 -23.39
CA TYR A 729 21.67 42.17 -24.50
C TYR A 729 21.15 43.40 -25.26
N GLY A 730 21.67 44.60 -24.98
CA GLY A 730 21.14 45.86 -25.54
C GLY A 730 21.59 46.19 -26.98
N SER A 731 22.32 45.31 -27.67
CA SER A 731 22.75 45.55 -29.06
C SER A 731 22.04 44.64 -30.05
N TYR A 732 22.04 45.03 -31.34
CA TYR A 732 21.51 44.20 -32.43
C TYR A 732 22.18 42.83 -32.53
N GLN A 733 23.43 42.68 -32.07
CA GLN A 733 24.13 41.40 -32.07
C GLN A 733 23.80 40.56 -30.84
N THR A 734 23.43 41.19 -29.71
CA THR A 734 23.32 40.49 -28.43
C THR A 734 21.90 40.28 -27.92
N PHE A 735 20.90 40.98 -28.44
CA PHE A 735 19.51 40.94 -27.95
C PHE A 735 18.86 39.55 -27.95
N ALA A 736 19.34 38.65 -28.81
CA ALA A 736 18.82 37.29 -28.95
C ALA A 736 19.77 36.20 -28.41
N LEU A 737 20.84 36.55 -27.68
CA LEU A 737 21.77 35.55 -27.11
C LEU A 737 21.14 34.61 -26.08
N HIS A 738 19.99 35.03 -25.52
CA HIS A 738 19.16 34.15 -24.73
C HIS A 738 17.71 34.22 -25.20
N SER A 739 17.17 33.06 -25.56
CA SER A 739 15.78 32.87 -25.96
C SER A 739 15.29 31.52 -25.47
N SER A 740 13.98 31.31 -25.50
CA SER A 740 13.34 30.02 -25.24
C SER A 740 12.02 29.94 -26.01
N THR A 741 11.73 28.79 -26.61
CA THR A 741 10.57 28.59 -27.51
C THR A 741 9.23 28.87 -26.84
N PHE A 742 9.09 28.48 -25.58
CA PHE A 742 7.83 28.58 -24.83
C PHE A 742 7.77 29.81 -23.91
N SER A 743 8.86 30.59 -23.85
CA SER A 743 8.95 31.80 -23.02
C SER A 743 7.82 32.77 -23.32
N GLY A 744 7.14 33.24 -22.27
CA GLY A 744 6.06 34.22 -22.40
C GLY A 744 4.84 33.68 -23.14
N GLY A 745 4.58 32.36 -23.09
CA GLY A 745 3.37 31.78 -23.68
C GLY A 745 2.09 32.37 -23.09
N SER A 746 1.08 32.61 -23.93
CA SER A 746 -0.13 33.37 -23.56
C SER A 746 -0.92 32.74 -22.41
N LEU A 747 -1.09 31.42 -22.40
CA LEU A 747 -1.84 30.73 -21.35
C LEU A 747 -1.12 30.80 -20.00
N ALA A 748 0.20 30.66 -20.00
CA ALA A 748 1.01 30.80 -18.79
C ALA A 748 0.93 32.25 -18.27
N CYS A 749 1.03 33.25 -19.15
CA CYS A 749 0.93 34.65 -18.76
C CYS A 749 -0.47 35.02 -18.23
N ALA A 750 -1.55 34.47 -18.81
CA ALA A 750 -2.90 34.63 -18.30
C ALA A 750 -3.06 34.04 -16.88
N ALA A 751 -2.50 32.85 -16.64
CA ALA A 751 -2.46 32.26 -15.31
C ALA A 751 -1.66 33.11 -14.32
N GLY A 752 -0.52 33.66 -14.75
CA GLY A 752 0.31 34.57 -13.94
C GLY A 752 -0.41 35.87 -13.57
N LEU A 753 -1.08 36.51 -14.54
CA LEU A 753 -1.87 37.71 -14.29
C LEU A 753 -2.98 37.45 -13.26
N ALA A 754 -3.71 36.34 -13.40
CA ALA A 754 -4.74 35.95 -12.45
C ALA A 754 -4.15 35.66 -11.06
N THR A 755 -2.99 35.02 -11.00
CA THR A 755 -2.29 34.74 -9.73
C THR A 755 -1.94 36.04 -9.00
N LEU A 756 -1.31 37.00 -9.69
CA LEU A 756 -0.96 38.28 -9.08
C LEU A 756 -2.21 39.06 -8.65
N ARG A 757 -3.27 39.01 -9.46
CA ARG A 757 -4.57 39.62 -9.12
C ARG A 757 -5.13 39.03 -7.84
N VAL A 758 -5.20 37.70 -7.72
CA VAL A 758 -5.70 37.03 -6.51
C VAL A 758 -4.85 37.39 -5.29
N LEU A 759 -3.52 37.39 -5.40
CA LEU A 759 -2.64 37.74 -4.29
C LEU A 759 -2.83 39.20 -3.83
N ARG A 760 -3.12 40.11 -4.75
CA ARG A 760 -3.34 41.54 -4.45
C ARG A 760 -4.74 41.83 -3.93
N ASP A 761 -5.77 41.26 -4.55
CA ASP A 761 -7.17 41.68 -4.37
C ASP A 761 -7.92 40.80 -3.35
N SER A 762 -7.37 39.64 -2.98
CA SER A 762 -7.97 38.74 -1.98
C SER A 762 -7.32 38.89 -0.60
N PRO A 763 -8.00 38.47 0.49
CA PRO A 763 -7.41 38.43 1.82
C PRO A 763 -6.34 37.32 1.99
N ALA A 764 -5.96 36.59 0.94
CA ALA A 764 -5.09 35.40 1.02
C ALA A 764 -3.75 35.68 1.70
N LEU A 765 -3.07 36.80 1.41
CA LEU A 765 -1.80 37.13 2.06
C LEU A 765 -1.97 37.42 3.56
N VAL A 766 -3.02 38.16 3.92
CA VAL A 766 -3.33 38.48 5.33
C VAL A 766 -3.71 37.22 6.10
N GLN A 767 -4.51 36.35 5.49
CA GLN A 767 -4.88 35.05 6.06
C GLN A 767 -3.65 34.14 6.20
N ALA A 768 -2.80 34.06 5.18
CA ALA A 768 -1.56 33.29 5.21
C ALA A 768 -0.63 33.75 6.33
N ALA A 769 -0.49 35.05 6.55
CA ALA A 769 0.28 35.57 7.69
C ALA A 769 -0.31 35.11 9.03
N ARG A 770 -1.63 35.21 9.21
CA ARG A 770 -2.33 34.75 10.42
C ARG A 770 -2.26 33.23 10.61
N ARG A 771 -2.28 32.45 9.53
CA ARG A 771 -2.16 30.98 9.58
C ARG A 771 -0.74 30.53 9.81
N GLY A 772 0.25 31.23 9.26
CA GLY A 772 1.66 31.02 9.56
C GLY A 772 1.96 31.18 11.05
N ILE A 773 1.39 32.20 11.70
CA ILE A 773 1.50 32.38 13.17
C ILE A 773 0.86 31.20 13.91
N GLN A 774 -0.41 30.88 13.64
CA GLN A 774 -1.12 29.76 14.28
C GLN A 774 -0.35 28.44 14.14
N LEU A 775 0.08 28.13 12.91
CA LEU A 775 0.76 26.89 12.60
C LEU A 775 2.11 26.82 13.30
N ARG A 776 2.90 27.91 13.29
CA ARG A 776 4.19 27.96 13.97
C ARG A 776 4.05 27.81 15.49
N GLU A 777 3.15 28.56 16.12
CA GLU A 777 2.91 28.48 17.58
C GLU A 777 2.45 27.08 17.98
N GLY A 778 1.55 26.47 17.18
CA GLY A 778 1.10 25.09 17.38
C GLY A 778 2.22 24.07 17.25
N LEU A 779 3.07 24.19 16.22
CA LEU A 779 4.23 23.33 16.02
C LEU A 779 5.24 23.45 17.17
N GLU A 780 5.53 24.68 17.61
CA GLU A 780 6.44 24.94 18.74
C GLU A 780 5.88 24.39 20.05
N ALA A 781 4.55 24.44 20.25
CA ALA A 781 3.90 23.80 21.40
C ALA A 781 4.05 22.27 21.38
N ILE A 782 3.87 21.64 20.22
CA ILE A 782 4.05 20.19 20.06
C ILE A 782 5.50 19.80 20.29
N ALA A 783 6.45 20.56 19.74
CA ALA A 783 7.89 20.31 19.91
C ALA A 783 8.30 20.31 21.39
N ARG A 784 7.71 21.18 22.22
CA ARG A 784 7.97 21.21 23.67
C ARG A 784 7.54 19.92 24.40
N SER A 785 6.52 19.24 23.90
CA SER A 785 5.99 17.99 24.49
C SER A 785 6.48 16.72 23.78
N CYS A 786 7.19 16.84 22.67
CA CYS A 786 7.60 15.72 21.83
C CYS A 786 9.13 15.73 21.65
N PRO A 787 9.89 15.01 22.50
CA PRO A 787 11.35 15.10 22.55
C PRO A 787 12.08 14.72 21.25
N ILE A 788 11.45 13.96 20.34
CA ILE A 788 12.05 13.61 19.05
C ILE A 788 12.09 14.80 18.08
N ILE A 789 11.26 15.83 18.29
CA ILE A 789 11.30 17.06 17.49
C ILE A 789 12.41 17.95 18.03
N ARG A 790 13.40 18.23 17.20
CA ARG A 790 14.55 19.06 17.53
C ARG A 790 14.22 20.54 17.46
N GLU A 791 13.66 20.98 16.35
CA GLU A 791 13.34 22.39 16.14
C GLU A 791 12.28 22.63 15.07
N VAL A 792 11.57 23.74 15.22
CA VAL A 792 10.66 24.31 14.22
C VAL A 792 11.41 25.40 13.46
N ARG A 793 11.49 25.26 12.14
CA ARG A 793 12.24 26.17 11.24
C ARG A 793 11.32 26.93 10.30
N GLY A 794 11.82 28.04 9.76
CA GLY A 794 11.21 28.78 8.67
C GLY A 794 10.26 29.92 9.09
N HIS A 795 9.56 30.47 8.11
CA HIS A 795 8.70 31.66 8.27
C HIS A 795 7.42 31.57 7.43
N GLY A 796 6.37 32.24 7.89
CA GLY A 796 5.07 32.25 7.22
C GLY A 796 4.49 30.85 7.12
N LEU A 797 4.11 30.45 5.91
CA LEU A 797 3.66 29.08 5.60
C LEU A 797 4.76 28.26 4.90
N MET A 798 6.03 28.62 5.12
CA MET A 798 7.20 27.82 4.74
C MET A 798 7.90 27.37 6.01
N LEU A 799 7.40 26.28 6.59
CA LEU A 799 7.86 25.75 7.87
C LEU A 799 8.46 24.35 7.70
N GLY A 800 9.34 23.98 8.62
CA GLY A 800 9.96 22.66 8.70
C GLY A 800 10.06 22.16 10.13
N LEU A 801 9.89 20.86 10.32
CA LEU A 801 10.14 20.18 11.60
C LEU A 801 11.39 19.33 11.45
N GLU A 802 12.48 19.71 12.11
CA GLU A 802 13.67 18.86 12.20
C GLU A 802 13.51 17.86 13.36
N PHE A 803 13.94 16.63 13.13
CA PHE A 803 13.93 15.58 14.14
C PHE A 803 15.34 15.27 14.66
N HIS A 804 15.42 14.87 15.92
CA HIS A 804 16.62 14.26 16.49
C HIS A 804 16.88 12.88 15.88
N GLU A 805 18.14 12.43 15.96
CA GLU A 805 18.47 11.04 15.73
C GLU A 805 17.78 10.14 16.76
N LEU A 806 17.59 8.86 16.43
CA LEU A 806 17.12 7.86 17.39
C LEU A 806 18.09 7.78 18.59
N SER A 807 17.58 7.35 19.75
CA SER A 807 18.42 7.22 20.94
C SER A 807 19.59 6.23 20.70
N PRO A 808 20.75 6.41 21.36
CA PRO A 808 21.88 5.50 21.21
C PRO A 808 21.52 4.04 21.47
N THR A 809 20.61 3.76 22.40
CA THR A 809 20.10 2.41 22.69
C THR A 809 19.40 1.79 21.49
N LEU A 810 18.50 2.53 20.84
CA LEU A 810 17.84 2.10 19.61
C LEU A 810 18.86 1.97 18.48
N LEU A 811 19.73 2.96 18.28
CA LEU A 811 20.77 2.95 17.24
C LEU A 811 21.74 1.75 17.37
N THR A 812 22.11 1.37 18.59
CA THR A 812 23.05 0.27 18.85
C THR A 812 22.40 -1.09 18.55
N ASN A 813 21.12 -1.24 18.87
CA ASN A 813 20.37 -2.44 18.52
C ASN A 813 20.02 -2.49 17.02
N PHE A 814 19.74 -1.36 16.38
CA PHE A 814 19.65 -1.27 14.91
C PHE A 814 20.97 -1.64 14.20
N LYS A 815 22.13 -1.32 14.81
CA LYS A 815 23.46 -1.74 14.31
C LYS A 815 23.74 -3.24 14.47
N GLY A 816 23.06 -3.92 15.41
CA GLY A 816 23.20 -5.36 15.68
C GLY A 816 22.32 -6.27 14.83
N PHE A 817 21.31 -5.74 14.14
CA PHE A 817 20.23 -6.50 13.47
C PHE A 817 20.60 -7.17 12.13
N GLY A 818 21.89 -7.28 11.80
CA GLY A 818 22.41 -8.05 10.65
C GLY A 818 23.36 -9.15 11.10
N SER A 819 23.31 -10.33 10.45
CA SER A 819 24.04 -11.57 10.82
C SER A 819 25.58 -11.50 10.81
N SER A 820 26.14 -10.32 10.62
CA SER A 820 27.47 -9.93 11.08
C SER A 820 27.43 -8.41 11.06
N GLY A 821 27.52 -7.71 12.19
CA GLY A 821 27.48 -6.24 12.24
C GLY A 821 28.40 -5.56 11.21
N ALA A 822 29.41 -6.28 10.69
CA ALA A 822 30.27 -5.98 9.54
C ALA A 822 29.56 -5.44 8.26
N ASN A 823 28.37 -5.91 7.88
CA ASN A 823 27.77 -5.55 6.57
C ASN A 823 27.17 -4.13 6.51
N TRP A 824 26.80 -3.54 7.64
CA TRP A 824 26.21 -2.19 7.68
C TRP A 824 27.27 -1.09 7.55
N TRP A 825 28.49 -1.32 8.07
CA TRP A 825 29.64 -0.43 7.91
C TRP A 825 30.07 -0.23 6.45
N LEU A 826 29.64 -1.12 5.55
CA LEU A 826 29.97 -1.11 4.13
C LEU A 826 28.97 -0.31 3.27
N VAL A 827 27.86 0.19 3.84
CA VAL A 827 26.90 1.03 3.13
C VAL A 827 27.23 2.51 3.38
N PRO A 828 27.74 3.26 2.38
CA PRO A 828 27.98 4.69 2.52
C PRO A 828 26.65 5.43 2.78
N GLY A 829 26.62 6.32 3.78
CA GLY A 829 25.44 7.14 4.11
C GLY A 829 24.38 6.43 4.97
N HIS A 830 24.72 5.31 5.62
CA HIS A 830 23.78 4.59 6.49
C HIS A 830 23.32 5.40 7.72
N GLU A 831 24.20 6.22 8.30
CA GLU A 831 23.88 7.08 9.45
C GLU A 831 22.85 8.13 9.05
N ASP A 832 23.02 8.72 7.86
CA ASP A 832 22.07 9.67 7.29
C ASP A 832 20.69 9.04 7.12
N LEU A 833 20.65 7.74 6.79
CA LEU A 833 19.42 6.95 6.63
C LEU A 833 18.65 6.79 7.93
N LEU A 834 19.33 6.35 8.98
CA LEU A 834 18.73 6.13 10.29
C LEU A 834 18.16 7.43 10.84
N ARG A 835 18.84 8.55 10.58
CA ARG A 835 18.38 9.88 10.96
C ARG A 835 17.11 10.33 10.22
N THR A 836 16.76 9.75 9.07
CA THR A 836 15.49 10.05 8.37
C THR A 836 14.28 9.34 8.97
N ILE A 837 14.48 8.29 9.77
CA ILE A 837 13.40 7.41 10.23
C ILE A 837 12.29 8.19 10.96
N PRO A 838 12.58 9.08 11.92
CA PRO A 838 11.52 9.81 12.62
C PRO A 838 10.66 10.66 11.69
N ALA A 839 11.31 11.41 10.77
CA ALA A 839 10.60 12.25 9.82
C ALA A 839 9.70 11.43 8.88
N LEU A 840 10.20 10.28 8.40
CA LEU A 840 9.44 9.38 7.53
C LEU A 840 8.30 8.67 8.28
N TYR A 841 8.49 8.33 9.55
CA TYR A 841 7.45 7.78 10.39
C TYR A 841 6.30 8.77 10.54
N VAL A 842 6.61 10.01 10.94
CA VAL A 842 5.60 11.06 11.11
C VAL A 842 4.88 11.32 9.79
N GLN A 843 5.62 11.44 8.69
CA GLN A 843 5.06 11.61 7.35
C GLN A 843 4.09 10.48 6.98
N SER A 844 4.49 9.23 7.21
CA SER A 844 3.68 8.04 6.92
C SER A 844 2.42 8.00 7.80
N ASN A 845 2.55 8.30 9.09
CA ASN A 845 1.42 8.29 10.02
C ASN A 845 0.37 9.34 9.66
N LEU A 846 0.81 10.58 9.43
CA LEU A 846 -0.03 11.68 8.94
C LEU A 846 -0.79 11.28 7.67
N LEU A 847 -0.14 10.56 6.77
CA LEU A 847 -0.73 10.15 5.52
C LEU A 847 -1.80 9.05 5.69
N HIS A 848 -1.47 7.95 6.38
CA HIS A 848 -2.33 6.76 6.44
C HIS A 848 -3.45 6.89 7.47
N GLU A 849 -3.13 7.40 8.67
CA GLU A 849 -4.08 7.47 9.79
C GLU A 849 -4.89 8.76 9.78
N HIS A 850 -4.31 9.86 9.30
CA HIS A 850 -4.94 11.19 9.39
C HIS A 850 -5.37 11.80 8.04
N SER A 851 -5.03 11.15 6.92
CA SER A 851 -5.26 11.68 5.57
C SER A 851 -4.67 13.07 5.37
N ILE A 852 -3.41 13.24 5.75
CA ILE A 852 -2.66 14.48 5.58
C ILE A 852 -1.42 14.17 4.75
N TYR A 853 -1.37 14.78 3.57
CA TYR A 853 -0.25 14.63 2.66
C TYR A 853 0.88 15.58 3.06
N THR A 854 2.01 15.01 3.45
CA THR A 854 3.26 15.72 3.77
C THR A 854 4.44 15.05 3.06
N GLN A 855 5.57 15.76 2.99
CA GLN A 855 6.82 15.20 2.50
C GLN A 855 8.02 15.72 3.29
N VAL A 856 9.13 14.99 3.30
CA VAL A 856 10.42 15.49 3.78
C VAL A 856 11.10 16.41 2.76
N ALA A 857 11.99 17.30 3.21
CA ALA A 857 12.80 18.12 2.31
C ALA A 857 13.80 17.25 1.53
N ARG A 858 14.00 17.53 0.23
CA ARG A 858 14.70 16.59 -0.66
C ARG A 858 16.22 16.58 -0.46
N SER A 859 16.81 17.72 -0.10
CA SER A 859 18.24 17.81 0.23
C SER A 859 18.53 17.49 1.69
N ASN A 860 17.53 17.61 2.57
CA ASN A 860 17.63 17.29 3.99
C ASN A 860 16.40 16.49 4.46
N PRO A 861 16.39 15.16 4.26
CA PRO A 861 15.25 14.31 4.58
C PRO A 861 14.96 14.16 6.08
N TRP A 862 15.76 14.79 6.95
CA TRP A 862 15.51 14.86 8.40
C TRP A 862 14.50 15.94 8.78
N VAL A 863 14.09 16.77 7.81
CA VAL A 863 13.14 17.84 8.01
C VAL A 863 11.84 17.50 7.30
N LEU A 864 10.76 17.34 8.06
CA LEU A 864 9.41 17.27 7.49
C LEU A 864 9.01 18.67 7.02
N ARG A 865 8.63 18.79 5.75
CA ARG A 865 8.09 20.03 5.20
C ARG A 865 6.66 20.22 5.66
N VAL A 866 6.37 21.43 6.12
CA VAL A 866 5.03 21.91 6.45
C VAL A 866 4.78 23.15 5.60
N GLN A 867 4.21 22.95 4.41
CA GLN A 867 4.05 23.98 3.38
C GLN A 867 2.68 23.88 2.68
N PRO A 868 1.57 24.18 3.37
CA PRO A 868 0.22 24.14 2.79
C PRO A 868 -0.03 25.30 1.81
N PRO A 869 -1.12 25.32 1.03
CA PRO A 869 -1.55 26.51 0.30
C PRO A 869 -1.75 27.73 1.22
N LEU A 870 -1.62 28.94 0.69
CA LEU A 870 -1.87 30.20 1.42
C LEU A 870 -3.33 30.34 1.87
N ILE A 871 -4.24 29.69 1.15
CA ILE A 871 -5.67 29.64 1.42
C ILE A 871 -6.08 28.60 2.48
N VAL A 872 -5.11 27.94 3.14
CA VAL A 872 -5.41 26.97 4.19
C VAL A 872 -6.25 27.62 5.29
N SER A 873 -7.33 26.96 5.71
CA SER A 873 -8.23 27.51 6.73
C SER A 873 -7.70 27.29 8.15
N ALA A 874 -8.27 28.04 9.11
CA ALA A 874 -7.98 27.86 10.53
C ALA A 874 -8.27 26.43 11.03
N ALA A 875 -9.38 25.85 10.58
CA ALA A 875 -9.80 24.49 10.95
C ALA A 875 -8.86 23.43 10.35
N GLN A 876 -8.40 23.62 9.11
CA GLN A 876 -7.43 22.72 8.49
C GLN A 876 -6.06 22.78 9.19
N VAL A 877 -5.61 23.97 9.60
CA VAL A 877 -4.40 24.09 10.45
C VAL A 877 -4.60 23.35 11.77
N GLU A 878 -5.74 23.49 12.43
CA GLU A 878 -6.00 22.80 13.70
C GLU A 878 -6.03 21.27 13.52
N ARG A 879 -6.73 20.77 12.48
CA ARG A 879 -6.74 19.34 12.13
C ARG A 879 -5.33 18.80 11.93
N PHE A 880 -4.46 19.56 11.27
CA PHE A 880 -3.05 19.17 11.10
C PHE A 880 -2.30 19.09 12.44
N LEU A 881 -2.47 20.09 13.31
CA LEU A 881 -1.83 20.13 14.62
C LEU A 881 -2.33 19.00 15.53
N GLU A 882 -3.63 18.70 15.52
CA GLU A 882 -4.22 17.57 16.25
C GLU A 882 -3.68 16.22 15.77
N ALA A 883 -3.62 16.00 14.45
CA ALA A 883 -3.04 14.81 13.87
C ALA A 883 -1.56 14.64 14.25
N LEU A 884 -0.78 15.73 14.20
CA LEU A 884 0.62 15.71 14.59
C LEU A 884 0.79 15.42 16.08
N ARG A 885 -0.05 15.99 16.97
CA ARG A 885 -0.07 15.66 18.40
C ARG A 885 -0.31 14.18 18.64
N ALA A 886 -1.32 13.60 17.98
CA ALA A 886 -1.63 12.18 18.09
C ALA A 886 -0.46 11.30 17.62
N THR A 887 0.11 11.64 16.46
CA THR A 887 1.30 10.96 15.92
C THR A 887 2.50 11.04 16.85
N CYS A 888 2.73 12.19 17.50
CA CYS A 888 3.80 12.39 18.48
C CYS A 888 3.58 11.56 19.75
N ALA A 889 2.34 11.53 20.27
CA ALA A 889 2.01 10.72 21.44
C ALA A 889 2.24 9.22 21.19
N GLU A 890 1.84 8.73 20.01
CA GLU A 890 2.11 7.35 19.59
C GLU A 890 3.61 7.07 19.47
N TRP A 891 4.37 7.99 18.87
CA TRP A 891 5.83 7.85 18.77
C TRP A 891 6.49 7.75 20.15
N THR A 892 6.13 8.65 21.08
CA THR A 892 6.67 8.64 22.44
C THR A 892 6.37 7.31 23.13
N PHE A 893 5.12 6.84 23.06
CA PHE A 893 4.74 5.54 23.62
C PHE A 893 5.57 4.38 23.04
N LEU A 894 5.71 4.32 21.71
CA LEU A 894 6.49 3.27 21.04
C LEU A 894 7.98 3.33 21.40
N SER A 895 8.54 4.54 21.47
CA SER A 895 9.93 4.76 21.85
C SER A 895 10.18 4.32 23.29
N ASP A 896 9.31 4.71 24.22
CA ASP A 896 9.42 4.36 25.64
C ASP A 896 9.31 2.84 25.86
N CYS A 897 8.35 2.19 25.20
CA CYS A 897 8.21 0.73 25.24
C CYS A 897 9.45 0.02 24.67
N ALA A 898 9.99 0.51 23.56
CA ALA A 898 11.18 -0.08 22.95
C ALA A 898 12.40 0.09 23.86
N GLU A 899 12.59 1.26 24.46
CA GLU A 899 13.67 1.50 25.42
C GLU A 899 13.52 0.67 26.71
N GLU A 900 12.31 0.52 27.24
CA GLU A 900 12.05 -0.28 28.43
C GLU A 900 12.38 -1.77 28.18
N ILE A 901 11.97 -2.31 27.03
CA ILE A 901 12.23 -3.71 26.71
C ILE A 901 13.71 -3.94 26.42
N LEU A 902 14.36 -3.04 25.67
CA LEU A 902 15.78 -3.16 25.36
C LEU A 902 16.68 -2.95 26.60
N SER A 903 16.27 -2.09 27.54
CA SER A 903 17.00 -1.88 28.80
C SER A 903 16.89 -3.09 29.76
N LYS A 904 15.72 -3.76 29.80
CA LYS A 904 15.54 -5.01 30.57
C LYS A 904 16.39 -6.15 30.01
N SER A 905 16.52 -6.26 28.69
CA SER A 905 17.39 -7.25 28.04
C SER A 905 18.88 -7.02 28.28
N ALA A 906 19.32 -5.78 28.53
CA ALA A 906 20.72 -5.46 28.83
C ALA A 906 21.09 -5.65 30.32
N GLY A 907 20.12 -5.61 31.23
CA GLY A 907 20.33 -5.71 32.69
C GLY A 907 20.67 -7.10 33.22
N GLU A 908 20.45 -8.17 32.45
CA GLU A 908 20.78 -9.55 32.86
C GLU A 908 22.20 -10.00 32.49
N MET A 909 22.99 -9.16 31.81
CA MET A 909 24.44 -9.37 31.61
C MET A 909 25.30 -8.63 32.63
N GLY A 910 24.96 -8.72 33.92
CA GLY A 910 25.91 -8.41 34.99
C GLY A 910 26.98 -9.50 35.09
N PRO A 911 28.25 -9.18 35.44
CA PRO A 911 29.35 -10.12 35.33
C PRO A 911 29.13 -11.31 36.28
N ARG A 912 28.91 -12.49 35.69
CA ARG A 912 29.08 -13.79 36.34
C ARG A 912 30.01 -14.65 35.52
#